data_AF-A0A5C9AIC5-F1
#
_entry.id   AF-A0A5C9AIC5-F1
#
_cell.length_a   1.000
_cell.length_b   1.000
_cell.length_c   1.000
_cell.angle_alpha   90.00
_cell.angle_beta   90.00
_cell.angle_gamma   90.00
#
_symmetry.space_group_name_H-M   'P 1'
#
loop_
_entity.id
_entity.type
_entity.pdbx_description
1 polymer ?
#
loop_
_entity_poly.entity_id
_entity_poly.type
_entity_poly.pdbx_seq_one_letter_code
_entity_poly.pdbx_strand_id
1 'polypeptide(L)'
;PTRQRFGALTWRGKDALLRLDLDDDGPFLDKFVAEKPALGKEKKPYPRKNSHLALFAAWEFASQGKRTLIFSTQANWVESYGKQVVDLCKRGYLDSLLEDETPIARALEVGKEWLGEDHPAVASLKVGVAIHHGRLPSPFLRELELLLSEGALKVIVASPTLSQGLNLNAAVLLVPALYRASEKIKGEEFANVAGRAGRAFVDVEGLIVHVMFDKIKWRKKEWRELVASAKARTLKSGLIQIVAEILERLSREGVLDIDDAWEYLANAREAWRSPEEEAVVAERLAAAVEYDASTDDEDETDDEEEAIDEEPLSQLVERLDATVFGLIEALDADRADLPKLLDEALRGSLWARQIAREDEDVASLHRKVFEARAALIWKATTPPTRRGHFAMGVGLEAGLLIDAMADELAELIDRADSAALSGDINELADALGGLGERLLFMRPFIPDKANALPPNWKAILRSWVSGEEVSKIGPQNMRAVEDAFTYRLVWALEAVRTRRMSFGWSPDTVAGAAAAAVETGVPQFMMAMLIRAGLPSRRAAMAAIEDAEPIFVTPAEMRAWLESDEITAKTDAGDWPTPDTSALWARFRTEALSGGIQKWSVERYKRLLDTESSPPAGLYRILTDEGDARTWLTTPDYQRIAVFKKPAVDPKPSLFSGQLPGKTRLVDALRVGRGKLRWPTADV
;
A
#
# COMPACT_ATOMS: atom_id res chain seq x y z
N PRO A 1 -28.69 -2.11 0.08
CA PRO A 1 -27.92 -3.33 -0.28
C PRO A 1 -28.35 -3.85 -1.65
N THR A 2 -27.39 -4.01 -2.57
CA THR A 2 -27.64 -4.64 -3.88
C THR A 2 -28.02 -6.10 -3.68
N ARG A 3 -29.07 -6.58 -4.36
CA ARG A 3 -29.52 -7.98 -4.21
C ARG A 3 -28.54 -8.89 -4.94
N GLN A 4 -27.95 -9.85 -4.23
CA GLN A 4 -27.09 -10.87 -4.86
C GLN A 4 -27.94 -11.96 -5.49
N ARG A 5 -27.66 -12.31 -6.75
CA ARG A 5 -28.27 -13.45 -7.44
C ARG A 5 -27.20 -14.42 -7.90
N PHE A 6 -27.34 -15.66 -7.44
CA PHE A 6 -26.43 -16.74 -7.76
C PHE A 6 -26.91 -17.49 -9.00
N GLY A 7 -26.01 -17.83 -9.90
CA GLY A 7 -26.32 -18.50 -11.16
C GLY A 7 -25.25 -19.51 -11.57
N ALA A 8 -25.47 -20.13 -12.73
CA ALA A 8 -24.57 -21.08 -13.34
C ALA A 8 -24.53 -20.88 -14.86
N LEU A 9 -23.33 -20.84 -15.43
CA LEU A 9 -23.09 -20.84 -16.87
C LEU A 9 -22.60 -22.23 -17.29
N THR A 10 -23.41 -22.96 -18.04
CA THR A 10 -23.19 -24.37 -18.39
C THR A 10 -22.94 -24.52 -19.88
N TRP A 11 -21.78 -25.05 -20.27
CA TRP A 11 -21.50 -25.42 -21.66
C TRP A 11 -22.27 -26.67 -22.07
N ARG A 12 -22.90 -26.63 -23.24
CA ARG A 12 -23.70 -27.72 -23.82
C ARG A 12 -23.10 -28.30 -25.09
N GLY A 13 -21.84 -27.97 -25.39
CA GLY A 13 -21.11 -28.44 -26.57
C GLY A 13 -21.09 -27.45 -27.73
N LYS A 14 -22.21 -26.76 -28.01
CA LYS A 14 -22.31 -25.73 -29.08
C LYS A 14 -22.55 -24.32 -28.56
N ASP A 15 -23.00 -24.20 -27.34
CA ASP A 15 -23.31 -22.93 -26.70
C ASP A 15 -23.31 -23.10 -25.17
N ALA A 16 -23.40 -21.98 -24.45
CA ALA A 16 -23.54 -21.94 -23.00
C ALA A 16 -24.94 -21.43 -22.61
N LEU A 17 -25.56 -22.11 -21.64
CA LEU A 17 -26.79 -21.68 -20.98
C LEU A 17 -26.44 -20.96 -19.68
N LEU A 18 -26.87 -19.71 -19.53
CA LEU A 18 -26.79 -18.97 -18.26
C LEU A 18 -28.11 -19.11 -17.51
N ARG A 19 -28.10 -19.68 -16.30
CA ARG A 19 -29.28 -19.82 -15.45
C ARG A 19 -29.08 -19.13 -14.11
N LEU A 20 -30.10 -18.47 -13.59
CA LEU A 20 -30.09 -17.72 -12.33
C LEU A 20 -30.91 -18.43 -11.24
N ASP A 21 -30.71 -17.99 -10.00
CA ASP A 21 -31.37 -18.41 -8.77
C ASP A 21 -31.10 -19.85 -8.29
N LEU A 22 -30.14 -20.54 -8.91
CA LEU A 22 -29.71 -21.92 -8.58
C LEU A 22 -30.81 -22.99 -8.65
N ASP A 23 -31.97 -22.62 -9.17
CA ASP A 23 -33.11 -23.48 -9.44
C ASP A 23 -33.03 -24.04 -10.85
N ASP A 24 -33.47 -25.27 -11.06
CA ASP A 24 -33.53 -25.93 -12.36
C ASP A 24 -34.61 -25.32 -13.26
N ASP A 25 -35.62 -24.68 -12.66
CA ASP A 25 -36.69 -23.93 -13.33
C ASP A 25 -36.50 -22.40 -13.24
N GLY A 26 -35.35 -21.94 -12.73
CA GLY A 26 -35.04 -20.52 -12.60
C GLY A 26 -34.85 -19.79 -13.94
N PRO A 27 -34.90 -18.43 -13.95
CA PRO A 27 -34.72 -17.61 -15.15
C PRO A 27 -33.41 -17.95 -15.88
N PHE A 28 -33.44 -17.96 -17.22
CA PHE A 28 -32.29 -18.32 -18.03
C PHE A 28 -32.13 -17.46 -19.28
N LEU A 29 -30.89 -17.37 -19.75
CA LEU A 29 -30.50 -16.84 -21.05
C LEU A 29 -29.90 -18.00 -21.85
N ASP A 30 -30.62 -18.41 -22.89
CA ASP A 30 -30.17 -19.45 -23.80
C ASP A 30 -29.11 -18.91 -24.76
N LYS A 31 -28.16 -19.75 -25.16
CA LYS A 31 -27.08 -19.38 -26.09
C LYS A 31 -26.29 -18.12 -25.68
N PHE A 32 -26.10 -17.93 -24.38
CA PHE A 32 -25.43 -16.74 -23.85
C PHE A 32 -23.99 -16.59 -24.37
N VAL A 33 -23.26 -17.71 -24.48
CA VAL A 33 -21.98 -17.77 -25.20
C VAL A 33 -22.12 -18.80 -26.31
N ALA A 34 -21.86 -18.42 -27.56
CA ALA A 34 -21.90 -19.34 -28.70
C ALA A 34 -20.50 -19.91 -29.02
N GLU A 35 -20.46 -21.11 -29.61
CA GLU A 35 -19.24 -21.69 -30.18
C GLU A 35 -18.68 -20.77 -31.27
N LYS A 36 -17.40 -20.39 -31.13
CA LYS A 36 -16.66 -19.66 -32.15
C LYS A 36 -15.93 -20.67 -33.04
N PRO A 37 -16.15 -20.66 -34.37
CA PRO A 37 -15.48 -21.58 -35.28
C PRO A 37 -13.97 -21.36 -35.25
N ALA A 38 -13.20 -22.39 -35.60
CA ALA A 38 -11.74 -22.27 -35.64
C ALA A 38 -11.31 -21.27 -36.73
N LEU A 39 -10.40 -20.37 -36.38
CA LEU A 39 -9.83 -19.36 -37.28
C LEU A 39 -8.41 -19.74 -37.70
N GLY A 40 -8.01 -19.33 -38.91
CA GLY A 40 -6.65 -19.52 -39.43
C GLY A 40 -6.22 -20.98 -39.52
N LYS A 41 -5.09 -21.33 -38.86
CA LYS A 41 -4.52 -22.69 -38.86
C LYS A 41 -5.11 -23.61 -37.78
N GLU A 42 -5.99 -23.11 -36.93
CA GLU A 42 -6.57 -23.91 -35.86
C GLU A 42 -7.65 -24.87 -36.38
N LYS A 43 -7.77 -26.03 -35.72
CA LYS A 43 -8.72 -27.08 -36.12
C LYS A 43 -9.91 -27.25 -35.18
N LYS A 44 -9.81 -26.75 -33.94
CA LYS A 44 -10.84 -26.92 -32.91
C LYS A 44 -11.55 -25.58 -32.64
N PRO A 45 -12.88 -25.55 -32.44
CA PRO A 45 -13.57 -24.32 -32.07
C PRO A 45 -13.25 -23.89 -30.63
N TYR A 46 -13.72 -22.71 -30.23
CA TYR A 46 -13.70 -22.21 -28.85
C TYR A 46 -15.12 -22.04 -28.31
N PRO A 47 -15.33 -22.06 -26.97
CA PRO A 47 -14.37 -22.36 -25.90
C PRO A 47 -13.93 -23.84 -25.88
N ARG A 48 -12.75 -24.11 -25.31
CA ARG A 48 -12.13 -25.46 -25.25
C ARG A 48 -11.93 -25.99 -23.83
N LYS A 49 -12.00 -25.10 -22.86
CA LYS A 49 -11.77 -25.34 -21.43
C LYS A 49 -12.51 -24.27 -20.64
N ASN A 50 -12.55 -24.45 -19.33
CA ASN A 50 -13.32 -23.58 -18.45
C ASN A 50 -12.84 -22.12 -18.45
N SER A 51 -11.53 -21.88 -18.53
CA SER A 51 -10.97 -20.52 -18.59
C SER A 51 -11.39 -19.78 -19.86
N HIS A 52 -11.41 -20.47 -21.01
CA HIS A 52 -11.92 -19.86 -22.25
C HIS A 52 -13.39 -19.47 -22.10
N LEU A 53 -14.23 -20.38 -21.57
CA LEU A 53 -15.66 -20.08 -21.37
C LEU A 53 -15.88 -18.88 -20.46
N ALA A 54 -15.07 -18.75 -19.40
CA ALA A 54 -15.12 -17.58 -18.51
C ALA A 54 -14.74 -16.28 -19.23
N LEU A 55 -13.69 -16.30 -20.07
CA LEU A 55 -13.30 -15.14 -20.88
C LEU A 55 -14.38 -14.74 -21.89
N PHE A 56 -14.91 -15.69 -22.68
CA PHE A 56 -15.99 -15.37 -23.61
C PHE A 56 -17.23 -14.82 -22.90
N ALA A 57 -17.59 -15.38 -21.74
CA ALA A 57 -18.69 -14.86 -20.93
C ALA A 57 -18.42 -13.44 -20.42
N ALA A 58 -17.19 -13.14 -20.01
CA ALA A 58 -16.82 -11.79 -19.57
C ALA A 58 -16.95 -10.77 -20.70
N TRP A 59 -16.61 -11.13 -21.94
CA TRP A 59 -16.83 -10.28 -23.11
C TRP A 59 -18.31 -10.06 -23.40
N GLU A 60 -19.15 -11.09 -23.29
CA GLU A 60 -20.61 -10.95 -23.47
C GLU A 60 -21.24 -10.04 -22.41
N PHE A 61 -20.71 -10.03 -21.19
CA PHE A 61 -21.14 -9.07 -20.17
C PHE A 61 -20.58 -7.67 -20.41
N ALA A 62 -19.30 -7.55 -20.82
CA ALA A 62 -18.66 -6.28 -21.12
C ALA A 62 -19.33 -5.55 -22.30
N SER A 63 -19.77 -6.28 -23.33
CA SER A 63 -20.53 -5.73 -24.46
C SER A 63 -21.88 -5.13 -24.06
N GLN A 64 -22.44 -5.58 -22.92
CA GLN A 64 -23.65 -5.03 -22.29
C GLN A 64 -23.34 -3.89 -21.29
N GLY A 65 -22.10 -3.40 -21.26
CA GLY A 65 -21.64 -2.35 -20.33
C GLY A 65 -21.48 -2.84 -18.89
N LYS A 66 -21.49 -4.15 -18.63
CA LYS A 66 -21.33 -4.70 -17.27
C LYS A 66 -19.86 -4.96 -16.97
N ARG A 67 -19.37 -4.35 -15.88
CA ARG A 67 -18.05 -4.68 -15.33
C ARG A 67 -18.06 -6.11 -14.80
N THR A 68 -17.08 -6.90 -15.22
CA THR A 68 -16.99 -8.33 -14.89
C THR A 68 -15.69 -8.63 -14.17
N LEU A 69 -15.80 -9.29 -13.01
CA LEU A 69 -14.69 -9.84 -12.26
C LEU A 69 -14.67 -11.36 -12.45
N ILE A 70 -13.56 -11.90 -12.98
CA ILE A 70 -13.27 -13.32 -13.01
C ILE A 70 -12.43 -13.66 -11.78
N PHE A 71 -13.03 -14.41 -10.87
CA PHE A 71 -12.36 -14.86 -9.66
C PHE A 71 -11.53 -16.12 -9.93
N SER A 72 -10.22 -16.01 -9.76
CA SER A 72 -9.29 -17.13 -9.76
C SER A 72 -8.97 -17.53 -8.32
N THR A 73 -8.77 -18.83 -8.06
CA THR A 73 -8.42 -19.31 -6.73
C THR A 73 -6.92 -19.20 -6.43
N GLN A 74 -6.09 -19.05 -7.47
CA GLN A 74 -4.63 -18.99 -7.40
C GLN A 74 -4.08 -17.87 -8.29
N ALA A 75 -2.94 -17.29 -7.91
CA ALA A 75 -2.30 -16.15 -8.60
C ALA A 75 -1.71 -16.53 -9.97
N ASN A 76 -0.99 -17.65 -10.08
CA ASN A 76 -0.45 -18.19 -11.33
C ASN A 76 -1.53 -18.38 -12.42
N TRP A 77 -2.74 -18.76 -12.01
CA TRP A 77 -3.88 -18.89 -12.93
C TRP A 77 -4.35 -17.52 -13.44
N VAL A 78 -4.23 -16.44 -12.64
CA VAL A 78 -4.54 -15.07 -13.08
C VAL A 78 -3.62 -14.66 -14.22
N GLU A 79 -2.31 -14.87 -14.09
CA GLU A 79 -1.36 -14.57 -15.18
C GLU A 79 -1.62 -15.42 -16.43
N SER A 80 -2.01 -16.69 -16.25
CA SER A 80 -2.43 -17.56 -17.34
C SER A 80 -3.65 -17.01 -18.09
N TYR A 81 -4.60 -16.37 -17.40
CA TYR A 81 -5.69 -15.63 -18.05
C TYR A 81 -5.16 -14.44 -18.85
N GLY A 82 -4.20 -13.67 -18.31
CA GLY A 82 -3.55 -12.57 -19.03
C GLY A 82 -2.93 -13.04 -20.36
N LYS A 83 -2.12 -14.12 -20.33
CA LYS A 83 -1.53 -14.74 -21.52
C LYS A 83 -2.62 -15.20 -22.51
N GLN A 84 -3.68 -15.84 -22.02
CA GLN A 84 -4.80 -16.32 -22.85
C GLN A 84 -5.57 -15.17 -23.51
N VAL A 85 -5.83 -14.09 -22.79
CA VAL A 85 -6.54 -12.91 -23.31
C VAL A 85 -5.76 -12.28 -24.46
N VAL A 86 -4.47 -12.06 -24.28
CA VAL A 86 -3.60 -11.48 -25.31
C VAL A 86 -3.57 -12.37 -26.56
N ASP A 87 -3.41 -13.69 -26.38
CA ASP A 87 -3.43 -14.65 -27.50
C ASP A 87 -4.78 -14.68 -28.23
N LEU A 88 -5.90 -14.71 -27.50
CA LEU A 88 -7.24 -14.72 -28.08
C LEU A 88 -7.56 -13.43 -28.84
N CYS A 89 -7.12 -12.27 -28.34
CA CYS A 89 -7.25 -10.99 -29.03
C CYS A 89 -6.39 -10.96 -30.30
N LYS A 90 -5.12 -11.35 -30.19
CA LYS A 90 -4.20 -11.43 -31.34
C LYS A 90 -4.70 -12.33 -32.46
N ARG A 91 -5.42 -13.40 -32.11
CA ARG A 91 -6.01 -14.35 -33.07
C ARG A 91 -7.40 -13.95 -33.59
N GLY A 92 -7.97 -12.86 -33.10
CA GLY A 92 -9.28 -12.35 -33.53
C GLY A 92 -10.49 -13.11 -32.97
N TYR A 93 -10.35 -13.81 -31.84
CA TYR A 93 -11.48 -14.43 -31.16
C TYR A 93 -12.18 -13.48 -30.18
N LEU A 94 -11.43 -12.52 -29.64
CA LEU A 94 -11.90 -11.48 -28.74
C LEU A 94 -11.46 -10.12 -29.30
N ASP A 95 -12.34 -9.12 -29.21
CA ASP A 95 -11.99 -7.75 -29.57
C ASP A 95 -11.34 -7.03 -28.39
N SER A 96 -10.56 -5.98 -28.64
CA SER A 96 -10.07 -5.11 -27.57
C SER A 96 -11.26 -4.47 -26.84
N LEU A 97 -11.18 -4.42 -25.50
CA LEU A 97 -12.18 -3.73 -24.68
C LEU A 97 -11.89 -2.24 -24.48
N LEU A 98 -10.74 -1.77 -24.99
CA LEU A 98 -10.34 -0.36 -24.98
C LEU A 98 -10.72 0.33 -26.29
N GLU A 99 -11.19 1.56 -26.12
CA GLU A 99 -11.40 2.50 -27.22
C GLU A 99 -10.17 3.40 -27.42
N ASP A 100 -9.45 3.71 -26.33
CA ASP A 100 -8.25 4.54 -26.28
C ASP A 100 -7.32 4.07 -25.14
N GLU A 101 -6.01 4.21 -25.33
CA GLU A 101 -4.97 3.89 -24.34
C GLU A 101 -4.65 5.05 -23.39
N THR A 102 -5.06 6.29 -23.70
CA THR A 102 -4.79 7.47 -22.85
C THR A 102 -5.11 7.26 -21.37
N PRO A 103 -6.26 6.65 -20.99
CA PRO A 103 -6.59 6.42 -19.58
C PRO A 103 -5.59 5.49 -18.88
N ILE A 104 -5.01 4.53 -19.59
CA ILE A 104 -4.13 3.50 -19.02
C ILE A 104 -2.64 3.81 -19.16
N ALA A 105 -2.28 4.90 -19.86
CA ALA A 105 -0.89 5.22 -20.20
C ALA A 105 0.05 5.21 -18.98
N ARG A 106 -0.38 5.81 -17.86
CA ARG A 106 0.39 5.84 -16.61
C ARG A 106 0.63 4.44 -16.05
N ALA A 107 -0.40 3.60 -16.02
CA ALA A 107 -0.27 2.21 -15.57
C ALA A 107 0.63 1.39 -16.50
N LEU A 108 0.61 1.65 -17.82
CA LEU A 108 1.53 1.00 -18.77
C LEU A 108 2.97 1.42 -18.52
N GLU A 109 3.25 2.70 -18.29
CA GLU A 109 4.61 3.19 -18.01
C GLU A 109 5.16 2.61 -16.70
N VAL A 110 4.36 2.66 -15.61
CA VAL A 110 4.73 2.04 -14.33
C VAL A 110 4.90 0.53 -14.50
N GLY A 111 3.98 -0.14 -15.19
CA GLY A 111 4.07 -1.56 -15.46
C GLY A 111 5.34 -1.94 -16.22
N LYS A 112 5.73 -1.15 -17.23
CA LYS A 112 6.99 -1.35 -17.97
C LYS A 112 8.21 -1.20 -17.07
N GLU A 113 8.24 -0.21 -16.20
CA GLU A 113 9.37 0.03 -15.28
C GLU A 113 9.54 -1.12 -14.28
N TRP A 114 8.44 -1.66 -13.75
CA TRP A 114 8.47 -2.63 -12.65
C TRP A 114 8.36 -4.10 -13.07
N LEU A 115 7.69 -4.39 -14.19
CA LEU A 115 7.41 -5.76 -14.65
C LEU A 115 8.04 -6.05 -16.02
N GLY A 116 8.35 -5.02 -16.81
CA GLY A 116 8.72 -5.16 -18.21
C GLY A 116 7.50 -5.19 -19.15
N GLU A 117 7.73 -4.89 -20.42
CA GLU A 117 6.66 -4.70 -21.42
C GLU A 117 5.90 -5.99 -21.77
N ASP A 118 6.59 -7.13 -21.77
CA ASP A 118 6.03 -8.42 -22.15
C ASP A 118 5.30 -9.14 -21.00
N HIS A 119 5.35 -8.57 -19.79
CA HIS A 119 4.70 -9.19 -18.63
C HIS A 119 3.18 -9.30 -18.87
N PRO A 120 2.54 -10.45 -18.56
CA PRO A 120 1.12 -10.67 -18.86
C PRO A 120 0.18 -9.60 -18.32
N ALA A 121 0.48 -9.04 -17.14
CA ALA A 121 -0.30 -7.97 -16.54
C ALA A 121 -0.24 -6.64 -17.31
N VAL A 122 0.92 -6.33 -17.91
CA VAL A 122 1.12 -5.12 -18.75
C VAL A 122 0.52 -5.33 -20.13
N ALA A 123 0.79 -6.48 -20.75
CA ALA A 123 0.31 -6.80 -22.10
C ALA A 123 -1.22 -6.91 -22.17
N SER A 124 -1.87 -7.48 -21.15
CA SER A 124 -3.34 -7.59 -21.09
C SER A 124 -4.03 -6.25 -20.83
N LEU A 125 -3.35 -5.30 -20.20
CA LEU A 125 -3.88 -3.95 -19.98
C LEU A 125 -4.14 -3.24 -21.32
N LYS A 126 -3.27 -3.43 -22.32
CA LYS A 126 -3.41 -2.90 -23.70
C LYS A 126 -4.67 -3.38 -24.44
N VAL A 127 -5.35 -4.42 -23.94
CA VAL A 127 -6.64 -4.90 -24.48
C VAL A 127 -7.80 -4.68 -23.54
N GLY A 128 -7.60 -3.91 -22.46
CA GLY A 128 -8.65 -3.50 -21.52
C GLY A 128 -8.97 -4.49 -20.42
N VAL A 129 -8.03 -5.39 -20.12
CA VAL A 129 -8.17 -6.39 -19.05
C VAL A 129 -7.17 -6.13 -17.94
N ALA A 130 -7.67 -6.02 -16.72
CA ALA A 130 -6.86 -5.96 -15.50
C ALA A 130 -6.51 -7.37 -15.00
N ILE A 131 -5.23 -7.63 -14.76
CA ILE A 131 -4.74 -8.80 -14.02
C ILE A 131 -4.33 -8.32 -12.64
N HIS A 132 -4.95 -8.88 -11.60
CA HIS A 132 -4.73 -8.42 -10.23
C HIS A 132 -4.43 -9.58 -9.28
N HIS A 133 -3.25 -9.60 -8.69
CA HIS A 133 -2.91 -10.50 -7.58
C HIS A 133 -1.86 -9.84 -6.69
N GLY A 134 -1.79 -10.25 -5.43
CA GLY A 134 -0.87 -9.67 -4.44
C GLY A 134 0.63 -9.94 -4.69
N ARG A 135 1.00 -10.57 -5.81
CA ARG A 135 2.41 -10.75 -6.22
C ARG A 135 2.86 -9.71 -7.24
N LEU A 136 1.96 -8.83 -7.70
CA LEU A 136 2.32 -7.72 -8.57
C LEU A 136 2.93 -6.58 -7.74
N PRO A 137 3.90 -5.84 -8.28
CA PRO A 137 4.52 -4.74 -7.56
C PRO A 137 3.51 -3.70 -7.09
N SER A 138 3.67 -3.26 -5.84
CA SER A 138 2.76 -2.30 -5.19
C SER A 138 2.53 -1.01 -6.01
N PRO A 139 3.56 -0.41 -6.65
CA PRO A 139 3.36 0.75 -7.52
C PRO A 139 2.43 0.47 -8.70
N PHE A 140 2.58 -0.69 -9.35
CA PHE A 140 1.71 -1.08 -10.46
C PHE A 140 0.29 -1.41 -9.98
N LEU A 141 0.16 -2.08 -8.83
CA LEU A 141 -1.15 -2.34 -8.22
C LEU A 141 -1.89 -1.04 -7.94
N ARG A 142 -1.23 -0.02 -7.37
CA ARG A 142 -1.86 1.28 -7.09
C ARG A 142 -2.44 1.94 -8.35
N GLU A 143 -1.71 1.89 -9.46
CA GLU A 143 -2.22 2.39 -10.75
C GLU A 143 -3.41 1.60 -11.26
N LEU A 144 -3.32 0.27 -11.17
CA LEU A 144 -4.42 -0.60 -11.55
C LEU A 144 -5.67 -0.32 -10.71
N GLU A 145 -5.52 -0.17 -9.41
CA GLU A 145 -6.60 0.14 -8.47
C GLU A 145 -7.30 1.48 -8.78
N LEU A 146 -6.54 2.51 -9.15
CA LEU A 146 -7.09 3.79 -9.61
C LEU A 146 -7.97 3.60 -10.85
N LEU A 147 -7.46 2.92 -11.88
CA LEU A 147 -8.21 2.62 -13.11
C LEU A 147 -9.50 1.84 -12.85
N LEU A 148 -9.44 0.89 -11.91
CA LEU A 148 -10.60 0.10 -11.51
C LEU A 148 -11.64 0.93 -10.76
N SER A 149 -11.20 1.85 -9.92
CA SER A 149 -12.08 2.77 -9.17
C SER A 149 -12.81 3.74 -10.11
N GLU A 150 -12.11 4.24 -11.13
CA GLU A 150 -12.65 5.13 -12.17
C GLU A 150 -13.53 4.39 -13.19
N GLY A 151 -13.42 3.06 -13.23
CA GLY A 151 -14.19 2.21 -14.15
C GLY A 151 -13.67 2.24 -15.58
N ALA A 152 -12.41 2.61 -15.79
CA ALA A 152 -11.75 2.59 -17.09
C ALA A 152 -11.63 1.17 -17.68
N LEU A 153 -11.56 0.15 -16.82
CA LEU A 153 -11.42 -1.25 -17.24
C LEU A 153 -12.72 -2.04 -17.00
N LYS A 154 -13.16 -2.78 -18.02
CA LYS A 154 -14.44 -3.52 -18.02
C LYS A 154 -14.29 -4.95 -17.51
N VAL A 155 -13.13 -5.57 -17.67
CA VAL A 155 -12.86 -6.96 -17.26
C VAL A 155 -11.65 -7.00 -16.33
N ILE A 156 -11.81 -7.73 -15.23
CA ILE A 156 -10.81 -7.90 -14.20
C ILE A 156 -10.66 -9.40 -13.96
N VAL A 157 -9.44 -9.90 -13.89
CA VAL A 157 -9.14 -11.24 -13.38
C VAL A 157 -8.34 -11.08 -12.11
N ALA A 158 -8.78 -11.72 -11.03
CA ALA A 158 -8.11 -11.55 -9.75
C ALA A 158 -8.14 -12.78 -8.84
N SER A 159 -7.12 -12.89 -7.96
CA SER A 159 -7.02 -13.89 -6.89
C SER A 159 -7.75 -13.45 -5.60
N PRO A 160 -7.89 -14.32 -4.58
CA PRO A 160 -8.54 -13.98 -3.31
C PRO A 160 -7.83 -12.87 -2.52
N THR A 161 -6.51 -12.73 -2.74
CA THR A 161 -5.63 -11.69 -2.18
C THR A 161 -5.90 -10.28 -2.73
N LEU A 162 -7.08 -10.04 -3.29
CA LEU A 162 -7.57 -8.69 -3.56
C LEU A 162 -7.53 -7.87 -2.27
N SER A 163 -6.73 -6.80 -2.28
CA SER A 163 -6.49 -5.91 -1.14
C SER A 163 -7.79 -5.62 -0.38
N GLN A 164 -7.70 -5.75 0.96
CA GLN A 164 -8.76 -5.35 1.87
C GLN A 164 -8.90 -3.83 1.79
N GLY A 165 -9.88 -3.34 1.03
CA GLY A 165 -10.12 -1.91 0.84
C GLY A 165 -10.41 -1.51 -0.60
N LEU A 166 -10.07 -2.35 -1.57
CA LEU A 166 -10.37 -2.07 -2.96
C LEU A 166 -11.88 -2.29 -3.22
N ASN A 167 -12.60 -1.20 -3.50
CA ASN A 167 -14.02 -1.21 -3.84
C ASN A 167 -14.24 -1.73 -5.28
N LEU A 168 -13.75 -2.94 -5.58
CA LEU A 168 -14.00 -3.65 -6.84
C LEU A 168 -15.44 -4.15 -6.88
N ASN A 169 -16.38 -3.23 -6.91
CA ASN A 169 -17.76 -3.58 -7.17
C ASN A 169 -17.90 -3.83 -8.68
N ALA A 170 -17.90 -5.11 -9.05
CA ALA A 170 -18.24 -5.57 -10.39
C ALA A 170 -19.73 -5.88 -10.45
N ALA A 171 -20.38 -5.60 -11.58
CA ALA A 171 -21.79 -5.98 -11.75
C ALA A 171 -21.94 -7.51 -11.82
N VAL A 172 -20.89 -8.19 -12.29
CA VAL A 172 -20.84 -9.64 -12.47
C VAL A 172 -19.56 -10.22 -11.88
N LEU A 173 -19.70 -11.28 -11.10
CA LEU A 173 -18.64 -12.14 -10.61
C LEU A 173 -18.73 -13.51 -11.29
N LEU A 174 -17.73 -13.86 -12.09
CA LEU A 174 -17.56 -15.18 -12.68
C LEU A 174 -16.64 -16.02 -11.81
N VAL A 175 -17.07 -17.23 -11.48
CA VAL A 175 -16.34 -18.18 -10.62
C VAL A 175 -16.02 -19.42 -11.44
N PRO A 176 -14.84 -19.56 -12.06
CA PRO A 176 -14.49 -20.72 -12.88
C PRO A 176 -14.02 -21.93 -12.05
N ALA A 177 -13.54 -21.72 -10.83
CA ALA A 177 -13.06 -22.80 -9.96
C ALA A 177 -13.52 -22.59 -8.51
N LEU A 178 -13.74 -23.71 -7.80
CA LEU A 178 -14.16 -23.74 -6.39
C LEU A 178 -13.10 -24.33 -5.46
N TYR A 179 -11.94 -24.72 -6.01
CA TYR A 179 -10.90 -25.46 -5.32
C TYR A 179 -9.53 -24.76 -5.48
N ARG A 180 -8.70 -24.88 -4.46
CA ARG A 180 -7.28 -24.46 -4.40
C ARG A 180 -6.50 -25.63 -3.79
N ALA A 181 -5.47 -26.11 -4.48
CA ALA A 181 -4.65 -27.25 -4.02
C ALA A 181 -5.47 -28.46 -3.53
N SER A 182 -6.48 -28.87 -4.31
CA SER A 182 -7.43 -29.94 -3.97
C SER A 182 -8.38 -29.66 -2.78
N GLU A 183 -8.20 -28.57 -2.05
CA GLU A 183 -9.12 -28.12 -1.01
C GLU A 183 -10.22 -27.23 -1.57
N LYS A 184 -11.44 -27.40 -1.05
CA LYS A 184 -12.58 -26.55 -1.41
C LYS A 184 -12.48 -25.22 -0.67
N ILE A 185 -12.74 -24.11 -1.36
CA ILE A 185 -12.76 -22.78 -0.73
C ILE A 185 -13.78 -22.76 0.41
N LYS A 186 -13.40 -22.17 1.55
CA LYS A 186 -14.28 -22.04 2.73
C LYS A 186 -15.45 -21.10 2.42
N GLY A 187 -16.61 -21.36 3.01
CA GLY A 187 -17.81 -20.52 2.82
C GLY A 187 -17.60 -19.05 3.18
N GLU A 188 -16.79 -18.77 4.21
CA GLU A 188 -16.44 -17.42 4.66
C GLU A 188 -15.57 -16.68 3.63
N GLU A 189 -14.54 -17.34 3.10
CA GLU A 189 -13.68 -16.81 2.04
C GLU A 189 -14.53 -16.50 0.80
N PHE A 190 -15.39 -17.43 0.39
CA PHE A 190 -16.29 -17.23 -0.74
C PHE A 190 -17.30 -16.10 -0.50
N ALA A 191 -17.84 -15.94 0.72
CA ALA A 191 -18.76 -14.86 1.07
C ALA A 191 -18.11 -13.47 0.90
N ASN A 192 -16.83 -13.34 1.28
CA ASN A 192 -16.08 -12.10 1.11
C ASN A 192 -15.92 -11.74 -0.37
N VAL A 193 -15.63 -12.73 -1.22
CA VAL A 193 -15.51 -12.53 -2.67
C VAL A 193 -16.87 -12.23 -3.30
N ALA A 194 -17.90 -13.00 -2.97
CA ALA A 194 -19.27 -12.80 -3.47
C ALA A 194 -19.82 -11.42 -3.09
N GLY A 195 -19.42 -10.89 -1.93
CA GLY A 195 -19.69 -9.51 -1.48
C GLY A 195 -19.28 -8.43 -2.48
N ARG A 196 -18.31 -8.71 -3.38
CA ARG A 196 -17.83 -7.78 -4.42
C ARG A 196 -18.75 -7.69 -5.65
N ALA A 197 -19.78 -8.55 -5.73
CA ALA A 197 -20.76 -8.52 -6.81
C ALA A 197 -21.92 -7.55 -6.50
N GLY A 198 -22.09 -6.56 -7.37
CA GLY A 198 -23.11 -5.53 -7.32
C GLY A 198 -22.58 -4.21 -6.74
N ARG A 199 -22.59 -3.14 -7.55
CA ARG A 199 -22.23 -1.78 -7.12
C ARG A 199 -23.32 -1.18 -6.26
N ALA A 200 -22.95 -0.81 -5.04
CA ALA A 200 -23.81 -0.01 -4.17
C ALA A 200 -24.29 1.24 -4.93
N PHE A 201 -25.60 1.48 -4.91
CA PHE A 201 -26.28 2.62 -5.55
C PHE A 201 -26.23 2.69 -7.09
N VAL A 202 -25.58 1.76 -7.78
CA VAL A 202 -25.57 1.72 -9.25
C VAL A 202 -26.26 0.47 -9.79
N ASP A 203 -25.97 -0.70 -9.24
CA ASP A 203 -26.57 -1.95 -9.69
C ASP A 203 -27.72 -2.35 -8.76
N VAL A 204 -28.87 -2.69 -9.35
CA VAL A 204 -30.04 -3.23 -8.63
C VAL A 204 -29.76 -4.66 -8.14
N GLU A 205 -29.04 -5.44 -8.96
CA GLU A 205 -28.66 -6.83 -8.67
C GLU A 205 -27.17 -7.07 -8.99
N GLY A 206 -26.49 -7.84 -8.15
CA GLY A 206 -25.13 -8.33 -8.39
C GLY A 206 -25.18 -9.81 -8.79
N LEU A 207 -24.62 -10.15 -9.95
CA LEU A 207 -24.66 -11.53 -10.47
C LEU A 207 -23.42 -12.31 -10.05
N ILE A 208 -23.60 -13.46 -9.43
CA ILE A 208 -22.50 -14.39 -9.10
C ILE A 208 -22.72 -15.71 -9.84
N VAL A 209 -21.86 -16.03 -10.79
CA VAL A 209 -22.08 -17.13 -11.74
C VAL A 209 -20.94 -18.13 -11.70
N HIS A 210 -21.24 -19.39 -11.37
CA HIS A 210 -20.27 -20.47 -11.51
C HIS A 210 -20.17 -20.91 -12.99
N VAL A 211 -18.95 -20.89 -13.54
CA VAL A 211 -18.67 -21.25 -14.93
C VAL A 211 -18.30 -22.73 -15.02
N MET A 212 -19.04 -23.48 -15.84
CA MET A 212 -18.94 -24.95 -15.96
C MET A 212 -18.84 -25.37 -17.43
N PHE A 213 -17.63 -25.66 -17.90
CA PHE A 213 -17.37 -26.23 -19.23
C PHE A 213 -17.54 -27.75 -19.26
N ASP A 214 -17.17 -28.43 -18.17
CA ASP A 214 -17.21 -29.88 -18.01
C ASP A 214 -17.74 -30.30 -16.64
N LYS A 215 -17.95 -31.61 -16.44
CA LYS A 215 -18.36 -32.22 -15.16
C LYS A 215 -19.59 -31.52 -14.52
N ILE A 216 -20.53 -31.08 -15.36
CA ILE A 216 -21.63 -30.17 -15.00
C ILE A 216 -22.41 -30.63 -13.75
N LYS A 217 -22.79 -31.90 -13.69
CA LYS A 217 -23.58 -32.45 -12.57
C LYS A 217 -22.84 -32.30 -11.23
N TRP A 218 -21.56 -32.65 -11.20
CA TRP A 218 -20.73 -32.56 -10.00
C TRP A 218 -20.50 -31.09 -9.60
N ARG A 219 -20.03 -30.25 -10.54
CA ARG A 219 -19.79 -28.82 -10.28
C ARG A 219 -21.04 -28.09 -9.75
N LYS A 220 -22.23 -28.44 -10.27
CA LYS A 220 -23.51 -27.88 -9.81
C LYS A 220 -23.85 -28.26 -8.37
N LYS A 221 -23.54 -29.51 -7.95
CA LYS A 221 -23.68 -29.93 -6.55
C LYS A 221 -22.73 -29.13 -5.65
N GLU A 222 -21.45 -29.10 -5.99
CA GLU A 222 -20.42 -28.40 -5.19
C GLU A 222 -20.74 -26.90 -5.02
N TRP A 223 -21.27 -26.29 -6.08
CA TRP A 223 -21.68 -24.89 -6.08
C TRP A 223 -22.82 -24.61 -5.11
N ARG A 224 -23.87 -25.43 -5.09
CA ARG A 224 -25.00 -25.26 -4.16
C ARG A 224 -24.55 -25.38 -2.70
N GLU A 225 -23.65 -26.31 -2.40
CA GLU A 225 -23.11 -26.50 -1.06
C GLU A 225 -22.27 -25.29 -0.60
N LEU A 226 -21.43 -24.74 -1.48
CA LEU A 226 -20.62 -23.55 -1.17
C LEU A 226 -21.49 -22.31 -0.93
N VAL A 227 -22.53 -22.11 -1.76
CA VAL A 227 -23.47 -20.99 -1.58
C VAL A 227 -24.27 -21.15 -0.28
N ALA A 228 -24.60 -22.38 0.13
CA ALA A 228 -25.26 -22.65 1.40
C ALA A 228 -24.35 -22.34 2.59
N SER A 229 -23.08 -22.77 2.56
CA SER A 229 -22.12 -22.52 3.66
C SER A 229 -21.79 -21.04 3.83
N ALA A 230 -21.67 -20.29 2.72
CA ALA A 230 -21.42 -18.85 2.75
C ALA A 230 -22.54 -18.03 3.42
N LYS A 231 -23.79 -18.53 3.41
CA LYS A 231 -24.93 -17.87 4.04
C LYS A 231 -24.99 -18.05 5.57
N ALA A 232 -24.25 -19.00 6.14
CA ALA A 232 -24.36 -19.43 7.54
C ALA A 232 -23.48 -18.64 8.55
N ARG A 233 -22.87 -17.51 8.16
CA ARG A 233 -21.82 -16.73 8.86
C ARG A 233 -21.82 -16.82 10.41
N THR A 234 -20.70 -17.25 11.00
CA THR A 234 -20.36 -17.02 12.42
C THR A 234 -19.08 -16.19 12.54
N LEU A 235 -19.16 -14.95 13.02
CA LEU A 235 -17.98 -14.15 13.36
C LEU A 235 -17.33 -14.70 14.63
N LYS A 236 -16.01 -14.93 14.65
CA LYS A 236 -15.22 -15.29 15.85
C LYS A 236 -14.24 -14.16 16.23
N SER A 237 -14.00 -13.98 17.52
CA SER A 237 -13.03 -13.03 18.05
C SER A 237 -11.60 -13.45 17.69
N GLY A 238 -10.79 -12.52 17.18
CA GLY A 238 -9.36 -12.77 16.90
C GLY A 238 -8.57 -13.08 18.18
N LEU A 239 -8.92 -12.46 19.31
CA LEU A 239 -8.29 -12.74 20.60
C LEU A 239 -8.55 -14.15 21.12
N ILE A 240 -9.75 -14.68 20.88
CA ILE A 240 -10.07 -16.07 21.25
C ILE A 240 -9.20 -17.01 20.42
N GLN A 241 -9.06 -16.75 19.11
CA GLN A 241 -8.24 -17.58 18.22
C GLN A 241 -6.77 -17.58 18.64
N ILE A 242 -6.17 -16.41 18.86
CA ILE A 242 -4.75 -16.30 19.27
C ILE A 242 -4.50 -17.02 20.60
N VAL A 243 -5.35 -16.79 21.61
CA VAL A 243 -5.13 -17.36 22.95
C VAL A 243 -5.39 -18.86 22.96
N ALA A 244 -6.40 -19.35 22.22
CA ALA A 244 -6.66 -20.78 22.11
C ALA A 244 -5.48 -21.51 21.47
N GLU A 245 -4.93 -20.95 20.39
CA GLU A 245 -3.74 -21.49 19.74
C GLU A 245 -2.52 -21.49 20.69
N ILE A 246 -2.27 -20.39 21.41
CA ILE A 246 -1.19 -20.33 22.41
C ILE A 246 -1.38 -21.41 23.49
N LEU A 247 -2.60 -21.61 24.00
CA LEU A 247 -2.88 -22.65 25.00
C LEU A 247 -2.60 -24.05 24.45
N GLU A 248 -2.98 -24.33 23.21
CA GLU A 248 -2.69 -25.60 22.54
C GLU A 248 -1.18 -25.83 22.40
N ARG A 249 -0.44 -24.81 21.95
CA ARG A 249 1.03 -24.86 21.84
C ARG A 249 1.70 -25.07 23.20
N LEU A 250 1.33 -24.30 24.22
CA LEU A 250 1.88 -24.44 25.57
C LEU A 250 1.56 -25.82 26.19
N SER A 251 0.38 -26.37 25.89
CA SER A 251 0.02 -27.73 26.30
C SER A 251 0.88 -28.78 25.57
N ARG A 252 1.10 -28.62 24.27
CA ARG A 252 1.92 -29.53 23.45
C ARG A 252 3.37 -29.57 23.92
N GLU A 253 3.91 -28.43 24.34
CA GLU A 253 5.26 -28.28 24.91
C GLU A 253 5.34 -28.72 26.39
N GLY A 254 4.24 -29.17 27.01
CA GLY A 254 4.19 -29.60 28.40
C GLY A 254 4.34 -28.47 29.43
N VAL A 255 4.29 -27.20 29.00
CA VAL A 255 4.44 -26.03 29.90
C VAL A 255 3.29 -25.96 30.91
N LEU A 256 2.08 -26.32 30.49
CA LEU A 256 0.90 -26.31 31.34
C LEU A 256 0.85 -27.48 32.34
N ASP A 257 1.72 -28.49 32.19
CA ASP A 257 1.82 -29.65 33.09
C ASP A 257 2.76 -29.39 34.28
N ILE A 258 3.49 -28.26 34.28
CA ILE A 258 4.42 -27.88 35.34
C ILE A 258 3.62 -27.42 36.58
N ASP A 259 4.04 -27.86 37.77
CA ASP A 259 3.52 -27.31 39.03
C ASP A 259 3.72 -25.78 39.05
N ASP A 260 2.65 -25.04 39.35
CA ASP A 260 2.63 -23.56 39.30
C ASP A 260 2.93 -22.97 37.90
N ALA A 261 2.56 -23.65 36.81
CA ALA A 261 2.76 -23.21 35.42
C ALA A 261 2.45 -21.73 35.14
N TRP A 262 1.39 -21.19 35.74
CA TRP A 262 1.01 -19.77 35.59
C TRP A 262 2.00 -18.81 36.25
N GLU A 263 2.57 -19.18 37.39
CA GLU A 263 3.63 -18.41 38.02
C GLU A 263 4.90 -18.46 37.18
N TYR A 264 5.23 -19.63 36.62
CA TYR A 264 6.34 -19.78 35.67
C TYR A 264 6.16 -18.88 34.44
N LEU A 265 5.01 -18.95 33.76
CA LEU A 265 4.66 -18.10 32.61
C LEU A 265 4.73 -16.59 32.96
N ALA A 266 4.33 -16.19 34.17
CA ALA A 266 4.36 -14.80 34.60
C ALA A 266 5.77 -14.26 34.94
N ASN A 267 6.79 -15.13 34.98
CA ASN A 267 8.10 -14.81 35.52
C ASN A 267 9.29 -15.19 34.65
N ALA A 268 9.12 -16.12 33.71
CA ALA A 268 10.15 -16.68 32.86
C ALA A 268 9.84 -16.42 31.38
N ARG A 269 10.83 -15.93 30.62
CA ARG A 269 10.66 -15.61 29.18
C ARG A 269 10.70 -16.88 28.35
N GLU A 270 11.56 -17.82 28.74
CA GLU A 270 11.72 -19.15 28.18
C GLU A 270 10.44 -19.99 28.23
N ALA A 271 9.52 -19.70 29.16
CA ALA A 271 8.22 -20.37 29.26
C ALA A 271 7.29 -20.11 28.05
N TRP A 272 7.59 -19.09 27.24
CA TRP A 272 6.80 -18.69 26.07
C TRP A 272 7.51 -19.00 24.75
N ARG A 273 8.54 -19.86 24.78
CA ARG A 273 9.34 -20.23 23.62
C ARG A 273 9.18 -21.71 23.31
N SER A 274 9.26 -22.06 22.02
CA SER A 274 9.38 -23.44 21.55
C SER A 274 10.76 -23.62 20.94
N PRO A 275 11.70 -24.33 21.60
CA PRO A 275 13.03 -24.57 21.07
C PRO A 275 13.03 -25.29 19.72
N GLU A 276 12.06 -26.20 19.52
CA GLU A 276 11.90 -26.92 18.26
C GLU A 276 11.54 -25.96 17.12
N GLU A 277 10.57 -25.08 17.32
CA GLU A 277 10.19 -24.08 16.32
C GLU A 277 11.27 -23.03 16.08
N GLU A 278 11.96 -22.60 17.14
CA GLU A 278 13.11 -21.69 17.01
C GLU A 278 14.24 -22.32 16.21
N ALA A 279 14.51 -23.62 16.39
CA ALA A 279 15.50 -24.36 15.62
C ALA A 279 15.12 -24.45 14.13
N VAL A 280 13.85 -24.73 13.82
CA VAL A 280 13.34 -24.74 12.43
C VAL A 280 13.51 -23.38 11.77
N VAL A 281 13.20 -22.29 12.49
CA VAL A 281 13.40 -20.93 11.98
C VAL A 281 14.88 -20.63 11.76
N ALA A 282 15.75 -21.02 12.70
CA ALA A 282 17.19 -20.82 12.60
C ALA A 282 17.81 -21.61 11.45
N GLU A 283 17.45 -22.88 11.27
CA GLU A 283 17.88 -23.71 10.16
C GLU A 283 17.45 -23.12 8.82
N ARG A 284 16.21 -22.64 8.71
CA ARG A 284 15.72 -21.95 7.51
C ARG A 284 16.53 -20.70 7.19
N LEU A 285 16.83 -19.88 8.20
CA LEU A 285 17.63 -18.67 8.02
C LEU A 285 19.08 -19.02 7.64
N ALA A 286 19.65 -20.11 8.17
CA ALA A 286 20.99 -20.57 7.83
C ALA A 286 21.06 -21.14 6.40
N ALA A 287 20.07 -21.94 5.99
CA ALA A 287 19.98 -22.49 4.64
C ALA A 287 19.88 -21.39 3.57
N ALA A 288 19.20 -20.29 3.90
CA ALA A 288 19.12 -19.10 3.03
C ALA A 288 20.48 -18.38 2.86
N VAL A 289 21.46 -18.63 3.73
CA VAL A 289 22.80 -17.99 3.68
C VAL A 289 23.83 -18.88 2.97
N GLU A 290 23.68 -20.21 2.99
CA GLU A 290 24.68 -21.15 2.44
C GLU A 290 24.56 -21.43 0.93
N TYR A 291 23.48 -21.01 0.26
CA TYR A 291 23.28 -21.26 -1.17
C TYR A 291 24.08 -20.27 -2.07
N ASP A 292 25.42 -20.30 -2.03
CA ASP A 292 26.28 -19.49 -2.91
C ASP A 292 26.38 -20.05 -4.35
N ALA A 293 26.57 -19.11 -5.28
CA ALA A 293 26.53 -19.13 -6.73
C ALA A 293 27.11 -20.36 -7.46
N SER A 294 26.26 -21.11 -8.17
CA SER A 294 26.54 -21.69 -9.50
C SER A 294 25.43 -22.63 -9.98
N THR A 295 24.24 -22.13 -10.28
CA THR A 295 23.30 -22.85 -11.15
C THR A 295 22.25 -21.89 -11.72
N ASP A 296 22.49 -21.45 -12.96
CA ASP A 296 21.46 -20.88 -13.84
C ASP A 296 20.55 -22.03 -14.32
N ASP A 297 19.78 -22.65 -13.42
CA ASP A 297 18.73 -23.57 -13.84
C ASP A 297 17.38 -22.84 -13.75
N GLU A 298 16.90 -22.46 -14.94
CA GLU A 298 15.54 -22.01 -15.25
C GLU A 298 14.50 -23.13 -15.04
N ASP A 299 14.51 -23.79 -13.90
CA ASP A 299 13.41 -24.66 -13.49
C ASP A 299 12.64 -23.95 -12.37
N GLU A 300 11.72 -23.08 -12.81
CA GLU A 300 10.58 -22.59 -12.03
C GLU A 300 9.75 -23.79 -11.54
N THR A 301 10.18 -24.45 -10.47
CA THR A 301 9.27 -25.20 -9.59
C THR A 301 9.02 -24.36 -8.34
N ASP A 302 8.29 -23.26 -8.53
CA ASP A 302 7.59 -22.47 -7.49
C ASP A 302 6.39 -23.27 -6.90
N ASP A 303 6.53 -24.60 -6.86
CA ASP A 303 5.55 -25.63 -6.51
C ASP A 303 5.82 -26.21 -5.10
N GLU A 304 6.39 -25.43 -4.18
CA GLU A 304 6.13 -25.71 -2.77
C GLU A 304 4.69 -25.31 -2.48
N GLU A 305 3.81 -26.29 -2.63
CA GLU A 305 2.44 -26.31 -2.15
C GLU A 305 2.37 -25.59 -0.80
N GLU A 306 1.62 -24.48 -0.74
CA GLU A 306 1.25 -23.79 0.51
C GLU A 306 0.40 -24.74 1.36
N ALA A 307 1.04 -25.74 1.99
CA ALA A 307 0.53 -26.30 3.23
C ALA A 307 0.32 -25.11 4.17
N ILE A 308 -0.83 -25.07 4.84
CA ILE A 308 -1.11 -24.06 5.85
C ILE A 308 -0.05 -24.23 6.93
N ASP A 309 1.01 -23.43 6.85
CA ASP A 309 2.12 -23.47 7.81
C ASP A 309 1.57 -22.97 9.14
N GLU A 310 1.70 -23.78 10.18
CA GLU A 310 1.21 -23.47 11.51
C GLU A 310 2.01 -22.26 12.04
N GLU A 311 1.36 -21.11 12.29
CA GLU A 311 2.07 -19.90 12.75
C GLU A 311 2.91 -20.22 14.01
N PRO A 312 4.25 -19.97 14.02
CA PRO A 312 5.07 -20.39 15.15
C PRO A 312 4.70 -19.61 16.42
N LEU A 313 4.84 -20.24 17.58
CA LEU A 313 4.46 -19.73 18.90
C LEU A 313 4.99 -18.32 19.15
N SER A 314 6.25 -18.04 18.80
CA SER A 314 6.83 -16.70 18.98
C SER A 314 6.07 -15.59 18.24
N GLN A 315 5.41 -15.87 17.10
CA GLN A 315 4.61 -14.89 16.36
C GLN A 315 3.23 -14.69 17.01
N LEU A 316 2.64 -15.75 17.55
CA LEU A 316 1.42 -15.65 18.34
C LEU A 316 1.67 -14.84 19.61
N VAL A 317 2.81 -15.06 20.27
CA VAL A 317 3.25 -14.35 21.47
C VAL A 317 3.53 -12.86 21.15
N GLU A 318 4.11 -12.53 20.01
CA GLU A 318 4.27 -11.14 19.58
C GLU A 318 2.93 -10.43 19.36
N ARG A 319 1.96 -11.11 18.75
CA ARG A 319 0.59 -10.57 18.60
C ARG A 319 -0.08 -10.40 19.95
N LEU A 320 0.18 -11.30 20.90
CA LEU A 320 -0.28 -11.16 22.29
C LEU A 320 0.39 -9.96 22.98
N ASP A 321 1.68 -9.72 22.79
CA ASP A 321 2.38 -8.54 23.33
C ASP A 321 1.80 -7.24 22.79
N ALA A 322 1.64 -7.13 21.47
CA ALA A 322 1.02 -5.98 20.83
C ALA A 322 -0.41 -5.74 21.36
N THR A 323 -1.15 -6.83 21.60
CA THR A 323 -2.47 -6.76 22.22
C THR A 323 -2.40 -6.25 23.66
N VAL A 324 -1.48 -6.77 24.48
CA VAL A 324 -1.33 -6.35 25.88
C VAL A 324 -0.95 -4.87 25.96
N PHE A 325 0.02 -4.41 25.17
CA PHE A 325 0.38 -3.01 25.12
C PHE A 325 -0.78 -2.12 24.63
N GLY A 326 -1.55 -2.59 23.65
CA GLY A 326 -2.71 -1.86 23.13
C GLY A 326 -3.92 -1.82 24.09
N LEU A 327 -4.11 -2.86 24.91
CA LEU A 327 -5.18 -2.90 25.91
C LEU A 327 -4.84 -2.09 27.16
N ILE A 328 -3.57 -2.09 27.58
CA ILE A 328 -3.11 -1.41 28.80
C ILE A 328 -2.47 -0.07 28.42
N GLU A 329 -3.29 0.95 28.18
CA GLU A 329 -2.81 2.30 27.81
C GLU A 329 -1.92 2.94 28.91
N ALA A 330 -2.18 2.60 30.18
CA ALA A 330 -1.42 3.07 31.34
C ALA A 330 -0.10 2.30 31.51
N LEU A 331 0.85 2.50 30.58
CA LEU A 331 2.12 1.76 30.54
C LEU A 331 3.07 2.04 31.72
N ASP A 332 2.80 3.07 32.51
CA ASP A 332 3.51 3.42 33.75
C ASP A 332 2.85 2.88 35.02
N ALA A 333 1.69 2.20 34.90
CA ALA A 333 1.01 1.58 36.03
C ALA A 333 1.87 0.51 36.73
N ASP A 334 1.56 0.27 38.00
CA ASP A 334 2.21 -0.78 38.78
C ASP A 334 1.71 -2.16 38.34
N ARG A 335 2.58 -3.18 38.49
CA ARG A 335 2.24 -4.57 38.13
C ARG A 335 0.99 -5.09 38.86
N ALA A 336 0.72 -4.58 40.07
CA ALA A 336 -0.43 -4.97 40.88
C ALA A 336 -1.78 -4.53 40.28
N ASP A 337 -1.78 -3.51 39.42
CA ASP A 337 -3.00 -2.97 38.81
C ASP A 337 -3.40 -3.70 37.51
N LEU A 338 -2.54 -4.56 36.97
CA LEU A 338 -2.73 -5.22 35.67
C LEU A 338 -4.05 -6.01 35.55
N PRO A 339 -4.47 -6.83 36.54
CA PRO A 339 -5.73 -7.57 36.41
C PRO A 339 -6.93 -6.64 36.22
N LYS A 340 -6.97 -5.54 36.98
CA LYS A 340 -8.03 -4.53 36.89
C LYS A 340 -8.02 -3.84 35.53
N LEU A 341 -6.84 -3.43 35.05
CA LEU A 341 -6.69 -2.75 33.76
C LEU A 341 -7.12 -3.64 32.58
N LEU A 342 -6.75 -4.92 32.61
CA LEU A 342 -7.17 -5.90 31.60
C LEU A 342 -8.69 -6.13 31.61
N ASP A 343 -9.29 -6.28 32.79
CA ASP A 343 -10.74 -6.44 32.92
C ASP A 343 -11.52 -5.21 32.42
N GLU A 344 -11.00 -4.01 32.67
CA GLU A 344 -11.56 -2.76 32.16
C GLU A 344 -11.45 -2.69 30.64
N ALA A 345 -10.28 -3.01 30.07
CA ALA A 345 -10.03 -2.97 28.63
C ALA A 345 -10.84 -4.02 27.84
N LEU A 346 -11.01 -5.23 28.38
CA LEU A 346 -11.75 -6.31 27.73
C LEU A 346 -13.26 -6.14 27.85
N ARG A 347 -13.76 -5.27 28.73
CA ARG A 347 -15.18 -5.08 29.01
C ARG A 347 -15.95 -4.67 27.76
N GLY A 348 -16.99 -5.43 27.42
CA GLY A 348 -17.87 -5.13 26.28
C GLY A 348 -17.29 -5.46 24.90
N SER A 349 -16.05 -5.96 24.84
CA SER A 349 -15.39 -6.42 23.62
C SER A 349 -16.09 -7.65 23.00
N LEU A 350 -15.79 -7.93 21.73
CA LEU A 350 -16.27 -9.16 21.08
C LEU A 350 -15.75 -10.42 21.79
N TRP A 351 -14.51 -10.38 22.30
CA TRP A 351 -13.96 -11.44 23.16
C TRP A 351 -14.85 -11.68 24.37
N ALA A 352 -15.17 -10.64 25.15
CA ALA A 352 -15.97 -10.78 26.36
C ALA A 352 -17.38 -11.34 26.09
N ARG A 353 -18.00 -10.96 24.96
CA ARG A 353 -19.33 -11.46 24.57
C ARG A 353 -19.34 -12.92 24.12
N GLN A 354 -18.24 -13.38 23.53
CA GLN A 354 -18.14 -14.74 23.00
C GLN A 354 -17.62 -15.71 24.05
N ILE A 355 -16.58 -15.35 24.79
CA ILE A 355 -16.01 -16.19 25.84
C ILE A 355 -17.02 -16.47 26.96
N ALA A 356 -17.97 -15.56 27.20
CA ALA A 356 -19.07 -15.77 28.16
C ALA A 356 -20.09 -16.85 27.74
N ARG A 357 -20.00 -17.37 26.51
CA ARG A 357 -20.82 -18.48 26.01
C ARG A 357 -20.09 -19.82 26.03
N GLU A 358 -18.79 -19.80 26.31
CA GLU A 358 -17.95 -20.99 26.48
C GLU A 358 -18.00 -21.47 27.94
N ASP A 359 -17.43 -22.64 28.21
CA ASP A 359 -17.34 -23.20 29.56
C ASP A 359 -16.50 -22.31 30.50
N GLU A 360 -16.83 -22.31 31.80
CA GLU A 360 -16.20 -21.46 32.82
C GLU A 360 -14.67 -21.67 32.88
N ASP A 361 -14.23 -22.91 32.67
CA ASP A 361 -12.81 -23.28 32.63
C ASP A 361 -12.07 -22.62 31.46
N VAL A 362 -12.70 -22.55 30.28
CA VAL A 362 -12.11 -21.93 29.08
C VAL A 362 -11.98 -20.42 29.30
N ALA A 363 -13.02 -19.78 29.83
CA ALA A 363 -12.98 -18.35 30.12
C ALA A 363 -11.88 -17.99 31.14
N SER A 364 -11.69 -18.85 32.15
CA SER A 364 -10.63 -18.70 33.16
C SER A 364 -9.23 -18.82 32.55
N LEU A 365 -8.99 -19.84 31.73
CA LEU A 365 -7.69 -20.06 31.06
C LEU A 365 -7.29 -18.87 30.19
N HIS A 366 -8.23 -18.32 29.41
CA HIS A 366 -7.94 -17.17 28.55
C HIS A 366 -7.50 -15.94 29.36
N ARG A 367 -8.12 -15.67 30.51
CA ARG A 367 -7.72 -14.54 31.38
C ARG A 367 -6.30 -14.74 31.93
N LYS A 368 -6.00 -15.96 32.39
CA LYS A 368 -4.68 -16.28 32.94
C LYS A 368 -3.55 -16.07 31.92
N VAL A 369 -3.79 -16.35 30.63
CA VAL A 369 -2.81 -16.06 29.56
C VAL A 369 -2.51 -14.57 29.47
N PHE A 370 -3.54 -13.71 29.43
CA PHE A 370 -3.34 -12.25 29.39
C PHE A 370 -2.62 -11.74 30.63
N GLU A 371 -3.05 -12.17 31.82
CA GLU A 371 -2.46 -11.76 33.09
C GLU A 371 -0.99 -12.19 33.20
N ALA A 372 -0.69 -13.46 32.90
CA ALA A 372 0.68 -13.98 32.95
C ALA A 372 1.58 -13.22 31.97
N ARG A 373 1.14 -13.00 30.73
CA ARG A 373 1.95 -12.29 29.73
C ARG A 373 2.16 -10.82 30.10
N ALA A 374 1.12 -10.12 30.54
CA ALA A 374 1.23 -8.73 30.99
C ALA A 374 2.18 -8.61 32.21
N ALA A 375 2.06 -9.53 33.16
CA ALA A 375 2.92 -9.57 34.34
C ALA A 375 4.39 -9.80 33.97
N LEU A 376 4.67 -10.67 33.01
CA LEU A 376 6.02 -10.92 32.49
C LEU A 376 6.59 -9.66 31.82
N ILE A 377 5.83 -9.02 30.92
CA ILE A 377 6.23 -7.76 30.28
C ILE A 377 6.58 -6.73 31.36
N TRP A 378 5.71 -6.54 32.35
CA TRP A 378 5.92 -5.55 33.40
C TRP A 378 7.13 -5.82 34.29
N LYS A 379 7.45 -7.10 34.52
CA LYS A 379 8.62 -7.53 35.27
C LYS A 379 9.92 -7.29 34.49
N ALA A 380 9.90 -7.58 33.19
CA ALA A 380 11.09 -7.57 32.35
C ALA A 380 11.51 -6.16 31.88
N THR A 381 10.71 -5.13 32.16
CA THR A 381 10.87 -3.80 31.56
C THR A 381 10.62 -2.67 32.57
N THR A 382 11.18 -1.51 32.29
CA THR A 382 10.87 -0.26 33.01
C THR A 382 9.79 0.53 32.26
N PRO A 383 9.09 1.50 32.90
CA PRO A 383 8.10 2.31 32.20
C PRO A 383 8.65 3.05 30.95
N PRO A 384 9.85 3.68 30.97
CA PRO A 384 10.45 4.21 29.74
C PRO A 384 10.68 3.16 28.66
N THR A 385 11.21 1.99 29.03
CA THR A 385 11.46 0.86 28.11
C THR A 385 10.16 0.37 27.47
N ARG A 386 9.10 0.13 28.25
CA ARG A 386 7.79 -0.31 27.71
C ARG A 386 7.17 0.71 26.76
N ARG A 387 7.24 1.99 27.11
CA ARG A 387 6.77 3.06 26.22
C ARG A 387 7.56 3.05 24.92
N GLY A 388 8.88 2.83 24.98
CA GLY A 388 9.71 2.64 23.80
C GLY A 388 9.28 1.44 22.96
N HIS A 389 9.09 0.26 23.58
CA HIS A 389 8.66 -0.97 22.88
C HIS A 389 7.29 -0.79 22.22
N PHE A 390 6.32 -0.20 22.93
CA PHE A 390 5.01 0.12 22.38
C PHE A 390 5.10 1.11 21.22
N ALA A 391 5.90 2.19 21.37
CA ALA A 391 6.05 3.18 20.32
C ALA A 391 6.72 2.60 19.05
N MET A 392 7.66 1.67 19.22
CA MET A 392 8.25 0.90 18.11
C MET A 392 7.25 -0.05 17.43
N GLY A 393 6.15 -0.40 18.10
CA GLY A 393 5.19 -1.40 17.65
C GLY A 393 5.73 -2.83 17.71
N VAL A 394 6.68 -3.12 18.61
CA VAL A 394 7.32 -4.45 18.74
C VAL A 394 6.99 -5.11 20.08
N GLY A 395 7.05 -6.45 20.10
CA GLY A 395 6.87 -7.26 21.31
C GLY A 395 8.07 -7.19 22.27
N LEU A 396 7.95 -7.90 23.39
CA LEU A 396 8.94 -7.88 24.49
C LEU A 396 10.33 -8.33 24.04
N GLU A 397 10.43 -9.47 23.36
CA GLU A 397 11.74 -10.03 22.99
C GLU A 397 12.46 -9.14 21.97
N ALA A 398 11.73 -8.70 20.94
CA ALA A 398 12.26 -7.79 19.93
C ALA A 398 12.72 -6.46 20.55
N GLY A 399 11.90 -5.88 21.43
CA GLY A 399 12.24 -4.64 22.13
C GLY A 399 13.51 -4.76 22.97
N LEU A 400 13.67 -5.86 23.71
CA LEU A 400 14.87 -6.12 24.52
C LEU A 400 16.13 -6.34 23.67
N LEU A 401 16.01 -7.01 22.53
CA LEU A 401 17.13 -7.18 21.60
C LEU A 401 17.58 -5.84 20.99
N ILE A 402 16.63 -5.00 20.55
CA ILE A 402 16.94 -3.66 20.05
C ILE A 402 17.57 -2.79 21.16
N ASP A 403 17.07 -2.90 22.39
CA ASP A 403 17.66 -2.18 23.54
C ASP A 403 19.12 -2.58 23.78
N ALA A 404 19.45 -3.86 23.66
CA ALA A 404 20.80 -4.37 23.86
C ALA A 404 21.79 -3.89 22.77
N MET A 405 21.29 -3.56 21.59
CA MET A 405 22.10 -3.12 20.43
C MET A 405 21.94 -1.63 20.12
N ALA A 406 21.37 -0.85 21.05
CA ALA A 406 20.91 0.50 20.79
C ALA A 406 21.99 1.46 20.23
N ASP A 407 23.19 1.43 20.79
CA ASP A 407 24.28 2.33 20.40
C ASP A 407 24.80 2.01 18.99
N GLU A 408 24.97 0.72 18.69
CA GLU A 408 25.41 0.24 17.39
C GLU A 408 24.37 0.54 16.28
N LEU A 409 23.09 0.30 16.57
CA LEU A 409 22.00 0.60 15.64
C LEU A 409 21.86 2.12 15.40
N ALA A 410 22.11 2.94 16.42
CA ALA A 410 22.08 4.40 16.28
C ALA A 410 23.19 4.90 15.35
N GLU A 411 24.42 4.39 15.51
CA GLU A 411 25.55 4.74 14.64
C GLU A 411 25.28 4.36 13.18
N LEU A 412 24.80 3.14 12.94
CA LEU A 412 24.48 2.68 11.58
C LEU A 412 23.37 3.50 10.92
N ILE A 413 22.32 3.88 11.67
CA ILE A 413 21.24 4.73 11.14
C ILE A 413 21.75 6.13 10.80
N ASP A 414 22.58 6.73 11.66
CA ASP A 414 23.10 8.08 11.40
C ASP A 414 24.03 8.11 10.18
N ARG A 415 24.83 7.05 9.99
CA ARG A 415 25.63 6.82 8.76
C ARG A 415 24.74 6.67 7.52
N ALA A 416 23.72 5.83 7.61
CA ALA A 416 22.79 5.59 6.50
C ALA A 416 22.02 6.88 6.12
N ASP A 417 21.50 7.62 7.09
CA ASP A 417 20.77 8.87 6.85
C ASP A 417 21.69 9.92 6.21
N SER A 418 22.94 10.03 6.68
CA SER A 418 23.94 10.94 6.09
C SER A 418 24.30 10.56 4.65
N ALA A 419 24.48 9.27 4.37
CA ALA A 419 24.78 8.76 3.04
C ALA A 419 23.62 8.97 2.05
N ALA A 420 22.37 8.78 2.50
CA ALA A 420 21.19 9.08 1.69
C ALA A 420 21.01 10.58 1.42
N LEU A 421 21.51 11.46 2.28
CA LEU A 421 21.48 12.92 2.04
C LEU A 421 22.56 13.36 1.05
N SER A 422 23.75 12.74 1.08
CA SER A 422 24.84 13.04 0.13
C SER A 422 24.72 12.30 -1.20
N GLY A 423 23.99 11.19 -1.24
CA GLY A 423 23.95 10.26 -2.36
C GLY A 423 25.15 9.32 -2.45
N ASP A 424 25.84 9.06 -1.34
CA ASP A 424 26.90 8.06 -1.29
C ASP A 424 26.29 6.65 -1.28
N ILE A 425 26.16 6.06 -2.47
CA ILE A 425 25.55 4.75 -2.69
C ILE A 425 26.30 3.65 -1.92
N ASN A 426 27.62 3.73 -1.84
CA ASN A 426 28.42 2.68 -1.22
C ASN A 426 28.22 2.67 0.28
N GLU A 427 28.35 3.83 0.91
CA GLU A 427 28.13 3.99 2.35
C GLU A 427 26.68 3.69 2.73
N LEU A 428 25.70 4.13 1.92
CA LEU A 428 24.29 3.83 2.13
C LEU A 428 24.01 2.32 2.11
N ALA A 429 24.50 1.62 1.08
CA ALA A 429 24.32 0.18 0.95
C ALA A 429 25.01 -0.60 2.07
N ASP A 430 26.23 -0.19 2.46
CA ASP A 430 26.99 -0.85 3.51
C ASP A 430 26.33 -0.65 4.90
N ALA A 431 25.88 0.57 5.21
CA ALA A 431 25.18 0.87 6.47
C ALA A 431 23.81 0.17 6.56
N LEU A 432 23.02 0.19 5.48
CA LEU A 432 21.75 -0.54 5.41
C LEU A 432 21.95 -2.06 5.46
N GLY A 433 23.01 -2.58 4.84
CA GLY A 433 23.41 -3.98 4.95
C GLY A 433 23.72 -4.38 6.38
N GLY A 434 24.47 -3.54 7.12
CA GLY A 434 24.74 -3.76 8.54
C GLY A 434 23.47 -3.74 9.40
N LEU A 435 22.52 -2.85 9.11
CA LEU A 435 21.21 -2.82 9.78
C LEU A 435 20.39 -4.08 9.46
N GLY A 436 20.36 -4.49 8.20
CA GLY A 436 19.66 -5.69 7.75
C GLY A 436 20.16 -6.97 8.41
N GLU A 437 21.48 -7.14 8.56
CA GLU A 437 22.07 -8.30 9.26
C GLU A 437 21.60 -8.46 10.70
N ARG A 438 21.32 -7.34 11.37
CA ARG A 438 20.95 -7.31 12.80
C ARG A 438 19.44 -7.43 12.97
N LEU A 439 18.69 -6.82 12.06
CA LEU A 439 17.25 -6.63 12.22
C LEU A 439 16.44 -7.66 11.42
N LEU A 440 16.80 -8.00 10.18
CA LEU A 440 15.99 -8.92 9.33
C LEU A 440 16.03 -10.39 9.75
N PHE A 441 16.86 -10.73 10.74
CA PHE A 441 16.98 -12.09 11.30
C PHE A 441 16.35 -12.20 12.69
N MET A 442 15.65 -11.17 13.15
CA MET A 442 14.86 -11.19 14.39
C MET A 442 13.40 -10.86 14.11
N ARG A 443 12.49 -11.49 14.85
CA ARG A 443 11.07 -11.16 14.75
C ARG A 443 10.81 -9.77 15.37
N PRO A 444 9.83 -9.00 14.85
CA PRO A 444 8.90 -9.34 13.78
C PRO A 444 9.43 -9.01 12.37
N PHE A 445 10.72 -8.72 12.20
CA PHE A 445 11.27 -8.26 10.92
C PHE A 445 11.75 -9.40 10.00
N ILE A 446 11.71 -10.65 10.46
CA ILE A 446 12.00 -11.81 9.62
C ILE A 446 11.00 -11.86 8.44
N PRO A 447 11.49 -11.91 7.18
CA PRO A 447 10.64 -12.13 6.03
C PRO A 447 9.93 -13.49 6.06
N ASP A 448 8.74 -13.52 5.48
CA ASP A 448 7.90 -14.72 5.47
C ASP A 448 8.58 -15.83 4.64
N LYS A 449 8.19 -17.11 4.85
CA LYS A 449 8.79 -18.25 4.14
C LYS A 449 8.76 -18.07 2.62
N ALA A 450 7.65 -17.58 2.09
CA ALA A 450 7.45 -17.34 0.65
C ALA A 450 8.32 -16.22 0.06
N ASN A 451 8.90 -15.36 0.91
CA ASN A 451 9.73 -14.22 0.53
C ASN A 451 11.09 -14.26 1.24
N ALA A 452 11.61 -15.47 1.48
CA ALA A 452 12.88 -15.65 2.16
C ALA A 452 14.00 -14.83 1.50
N LEU A 453 14.87 -14.26 2.33
CA LEU A 453 16.02 -13.48 1.85
C LEU A 453 16.94 -14.38 1.03
N PRO A 454 17.29 -14.02 -0.20
CA PRO A 454 18.25 -14.79 -0.98
C PRO A 454 19.67 -14.64 -0.38
N PRO A 455 20.57 -15.61 -0.61
CA PRO A 455 21.95 -15.58 -0.10
C PRO A 455 22.72 -14.30 -0.45
N ASN A 456 22.52 -13.79 -1.66
CA ASN A 456 23.12 -12.56 -2.17
C ASN A 456 22.30 -11.29 -1.84
N TRP A 457 21.41 -11.32 -0.84
CA TRP A 457 20.49 -10.22 -0.55
C TRP A 457 21.16 -8.86 -0.37
N LYS A 458 22.40 -8.79 0.15
CA LYS A 458 23.13 -7.51 0.28
C LYS A 458 23.50 -6.91 -1.07
N ALA A 459 23.83 -7.74 -2.06
CA ALA A 459 24.08 -7.29 -3.42
C ALA A 459 22.78 -6.76 -4.05
N ILE A 460 21.67 -7.48 -3.84
CA ILE A 460 20.34 -7.04 -4.27
C ILE A 460 19.94 -5.74 -3.58
N LEU A 461 20.20 -5.58 -2.28
CA LEU A 461 19.96 -4.35 -1.53
C LEU A 461 20.79 -3.18 -2.12
N ARG A 462 22.08 -3.41 -2.41
CA ARG A 462 22.94 -2.41 -3.06
C ARG A 462 22.38 -1.99 -4.42
N SER A 463 22.00 -2.95 -5.27
CA SER A 463 21.38 -2.66 -6.57
C SER A 463 20.03 -1.94 -6.41
N TRP A 464 19.25 -2.29 -5.39
CA TRP A 464 17.98 -1.66 -5.11
C TRP A 464 18.14 -0.18 -4.74
N VAL A 465 18.98 0.12 -3.75
CA VAL A 465 19.18 1.51 -3.27
C VAL A 465 20.02 2.36 -4.20
N SER A 466 20.76 1.76 -5.14
CA SER A 466 21.46 2.51 -6.19
C SER A 466 20.51 3.04 -7.28
N GLY A 467 19.25 2.60 -7.30
CA GLY A 467 18.31 2.94 -8.36
C GLY A 467 18.43 2.06 -9.60
N GLU A 468 19.05 0.87 -9.49
CA GLU A 468 19.19 -0.04 -10.62
C GLU A 468 17.81 -0.51 -11.14
N GLU A 469 17.73 -0.72 -12.46
CA GLU A 469 16.50 -1.17 -13.12
C GLU A 469 16.09 -2.57 -12.63
N VAL A 470 14.78 -2.78 -12.47
CA VAL A 470 14.23 -4.07 -12.01
C VAL A 470 14.65 -5.22 -12.92
N SER A 471 14.78 -4.97 -14.22
CA SER A 471 15.27 -5.94 -15.20
C SER A 471 16.67 -6.47 -14.90
N LYS A 472 17.55 -5.65 -14.30
CA LYS A 472 18.91 -6.01 -13.91
C LYS A 472 18.97 -6.62 -12.51
N ILE A 473 18.14 -6.12 -11.60
CA ILE A 473 17.97 -6.71 -10.26
C ILE A 473 17.42 -8.14 -10.37
N GLY A 474 16.59 -8.39 -11.39
CA GLY A 474 15.87 -9.63 -11.59
C GLY A 474 14.44 -9.51 -11.06
N PRO A 475 13.40 -9.57 -11.92
CA PRO A 475 12.00 -9.51 -11.49
C PRO A 475 11.63 -10.53 -10.41
N GLN A 476 12.28 -11.70 -10.40
CA GLN A 476 12.13 -12.75 -9.39
C GLN A 476 12.53 -12.30 -7.98
N ASN A 477 13.48 -11.37 -7.87
CA ASN A 477 13.96 -10.85 -6.59
C ASN A 477 13.03 -9.77 -6.00
N MET A 478 12.07 -9.25 -6.78
CA MET A 478 11.26 -8.12 -6.36
C MET A 478 10.34 -8.42 -5.17
N ARG A 479 9.91 -9.67 -4.99
CA ARG A 479 9.15 -10.05 -3.78
C ARG A 479 9.99 -9.92 -2.50
N ALA A 480 11.23 -10.37 -2.55
CA ALA A 480 12.16 -10.23 -1.44
C ALA A 480 12.49 -8.75 -1.20
N VAL A 481 12.65 -7.94 -2.27
CA VAL A 481 12.83 -6.49 -2.15
C VAL A 481 11.61 -5.84 -1.47
N GLU A 482 10.39 -6.15 -1.91
CA GLU A 482 9.18 -5.56 -1.36
C GLU A 482 8.98 -5.94 0.12
N ASP A 483 9.01 -7.23 0.46
CA ASP A 483 8.81 -7.67 1.85
C ASP A 483 10.01 -7.28 2.73
N ALA A 484 11.23 -7.70 2.38
CA ALA A 484 12.37 -7.52 3.26
C ALA A 484 12.88 -6.08 3.31
N PHE A 485 12.98 -5.38 2.17
CA PHE A 485 13.59 -4.04 2.14
C PHE A 485 12.57 -2.93 2.27
N THR A 486 11.52 -2.91 1.45
CA THR A 486 10.56 -1.79 1.44
C THR A 486 9.59 -1.83 2.61
N TYR A 487 9.35 -3.00 3.20
CA TYR A 487 8.46 -3.17 4.35
C TYR A 487 9.21 -3.45 5.65
N ARG A 488 9.83 -4.63 5.80
CA ARG A 488 10.41 -5.08 7.08
C ARG A 488 11.60 -4.23 7.53
N LEU A 489 12.55 -3.95 6.63
CA LEU A 489 13.71 -3.10 6.95
C LEU A 489 13.28 -1.66 7.22
N VAL A 490 12.40 -1.08 6.40
CA VAL A 490 11.82 0.26 6.69
C VAL A 490 11.18 0.29 8.07
N TRP A 491 10.34 -0.69 8.40
CA TRP A 491 9.73 -0.79 9.72
C TRP A 491 10.79 -0.87 10.83
N ALA A 492 11.83 -1.69 10.65
CA ALA A 492 12.91 -1.81 11.63
C ALA A 492 13.69 -0.50 11.82
N LEU A 493 13.99 0.23 10.74
CA LEU A 493 14.64 1.55 10.80
C LEU A 493 13.77 2.57 11.56
N GLU A 494 12.47 2.61 11.27
CA GLU A 494 11.51 3.49 11.96
C GLU A 494 11.33 3.08 13.43
N ALA A 495 11.37 1.79 13.76
CA ALA A 495 11.35 1.31 15.14
C ALA A 495 12.56 1.85 15.91
N VAL A 496 13.79 1.66 15.40
CA VAL A 496 15.00 2.18 16.06
C VAL A 496 14.94 3.71 16.21
N ARG A 497 14.45 4.44 15.21
CA ARG A 497 14.28 5.91 15.32
C ARG A 497 13.27 6.29 16.38
N THR A 498 12.11 5.63 16.39
CA THR A 498 11.02 5.90 17.35
C THR A 498 11.47 5.60 18.78
N ARG A 499 12.26 4.54 18.96
CA ARG A 499 12.95 4.26 20.22
C ARG A 499 13.80 5.44 20.66
N ARG A 500 14.74 5.90 19.82
CA ARG A 500 15.61 7.04 20.16
C ARG A 500 14.79 8.25 20.61
N MET A 501 13.74 8.60 19.86
CA MET A 501 12.83 9.70 20.21
C MET A 501 12.13 9.49 21.56
N SER A 502 11.70 8.27 21.89
CA SER A 502 11.08 7.95 23.18
C SER A 502 12.02 8.14 24.38
N PHE A 503 13.34 8.11 24.15
CA PHE A 503 14.39 8.40 25.12
C PHE A 503 14.89 9.85 25.05
N GLY A 504 14.19 10.74 24.34
CA GLY A 504 14.48 12.17 24.29
C GLY A 504 15.56 12.57 23.28
N TRP A 505 15.95 11.68 22.36
CA TRP A 505 16.83 12.04 21.26
C TRP A 505 16.12 12.95 20.26
N SER A 506 16.87 13.93 19.73
CA SER A 506 16.49 14.77 18.60
C SER A 506 17.57 14.68 17.51
N PRO A 507 17.20 14.59 16.23
CA PRO A 507 18.17 14.47 15.15
C PRO A 507 18.91 15.79 14.90
N ASP A 508 20.21 15.71 14.62
CA ASP A 508 21.03 16.84 14.19
C ASP A 508 20.91 17.09 12.67
N THR A 509 20.54 16.06 11.91
CA THR A 509 20.32 16.09 10.45
C THR A 509 18.89 15.66 10.10
N VAL A 510 18.58 15.51 8.81
CA VAL A 510 17.27 15.01 8.39
C VAL A 510 17.17 13.52 8.70
N ALA A 511 16.41 13.19 9.73
CA ALA A 511 16.15 11.79 10.08
C ALA A 511 15.22 11.12 9.06
N GLY A 512 15.52 9.87 8.72
CA GLY A 512 14.69 9.07 7.81
C GLY A 512 14.96 9.22 6.34
N ALA A 513 16.12 9.77 6.00
CA ALA A 513 16.62 9.78 4.65
C ALA A 513 16.89 8.35 4.14
N ALA A 514 17.51 7.50 4.97
CA ALA A 514 17.80 6.11 4.62
C ALA A 514 16.54 5.27 4.47
N ALA A 515 15.58 5.43 5.38
CA ALA A 515 14.29 4.76 5.29
C ALA A 515 13.52 5.16 4.01
N ALA A 516 13.61 6.43 3.60
CA ALA A 516 13.05 6.89 2.33
C ALA A 516 13.74 6.29 1.12
N ALA A 517 15.08 6.28 1.13
CA ALA A 517 15.90 5.73 0.06
C ALA A 517 15.62 4.22 -0.15
N VAL A 518 15.57 3.44 0.93
CA VAL A 518 15.30 1.99 0.86
C VAL A 518 13.86 1.67 0.51
N GLU A 519 12.87 2.45 0.98
CA GLU A 519 11.46 2.28 0.59
C GLU A 519 11.28 2.49 -0.92
N THR A 520 11.93 3.52 -1.46
CA THR A 520 11.70 3.97 -2.84
C THR A 520 12.73 3.43 -3.83
N GLY A 521 13.79 2.78 -3.36
CA GLY A 521 14.84 2.18 -4.21
C GLY A 521 15.62 3.21 -5.00
N VAL A 522 16.01 4.33 -4.37
CA VAL A 522 16.81 5.40 -4.98
C VAL A 522 17.87 5.90 -3.99
N PRO A 523 19.01 6.42 -4.48
CA PRO A 523 20.18 6.65 -3.62
C PRO A 523 20.11 7.94 -2.81
N GLN A 524 19.28 8.91 -3.21
CA GLN A 524 19.23 10.23 -2.58
C GLN A 524 17.85 10.54 -2.00
N PHE A 525 17.83 11.20 -0.85
CA PHE A 525 16.61 11.62 -0.16
C PHE A 525 15.69 12.50 -1.03
N MET A 526 16.26 13.43 -1.79
CA MET A 526 15.51 14.30 -2.70
C MET A 526 14.75 13.50 -3.77
N MET A 527 15.35 12.42 -4.29
CA MET A 527 14.69 11.52 -5.24
C MET A 527 13.53 10.78 -4.56
N ALA A 528 13.77 10.26 -3.36
CA ALA A 528 12.75 9.56 -2.57
C ALA A 528 11.57 10.48 -2.23
N MET A 529 11.83 11.75 -1.94
CA MET A 529 10.80 12.76 -1.69
C MET A 529 9.89 12.98 -2.90
N LEU A 530 10.40 12.99 -4.13
CA LEU A 530 9.56 13.10 -5.34
C LEU A 530 8.63 11.89 -5.49
N ILE A 531 9.16 10.68 -5.26
CA ILE A 531 8.39 9.44 -5.36
C ILE A 531 7.29 9.40 -4.29
N ARG A 532 7.64 9.72 -3.03
CA ARG A 532 6.68 9.84 -1.92
C ARG A 532 5.64 10.94 -2.15
N ALA A 533 5.99 12.00 -2.90
CA ALA A 533 5.07 13.05 -3.30
C ALA A 533 4.12 12.64 -4.44
N GLY A 534 4.31 11.45 -5.02
CA GLY A 534 3.42 10.85 -6.02
C GLY A 534 4.00 10.72 -7.42
N LEU A 535 5.29 10.98 -7.63
CA LEU A 535 5.94 10.70 -8.92
C LEU A 535 6.12 9.16 -9.07
N PRO A 536 5.42 8.50 -10.01
CA PRO A 536 5.39 7.04 -10.06
C PRO A 536 6.55 6.47 -10.90
N SER A 537 7.75 7.04 -10.82
CA SER A 537 8.93 6.55 -11.56
C SER A 537 10.24 6.88 -10.85
N ARG A 538 11.05 5.84 -10.58
CA ARG A 538 12.39 6.00 -9.99
C ARG A 538 13.33 6.64 -11.00
N ARG A 539 13.26 6.19 -12.26
CA ARG A 539 14.06 6.73 -13.37
C ARG A 539 13.83 8.23 -13.55
N ALA A 540 12.57 8.67 -13.53
CA ALA A 540 12.24 10.09 -13.65
C ALA A 540 12.76 10.90 -12.45
N ALA A 541 12.61 10.37 -11.23
CA ALA A 541 13.08 11.03 -10.01
C ALA A 541 14.61 11.19 -10.02
N MET A 542 15.35 10.13 -10.36
CA MET A 542 16.81 10.15 -10.45
C MET A 542 17.29 11.14 -11.51
N ALA A 543 16.79 11.02 -12.74
CA ALA A 543 17.16 11.91 -13.83
C ALA A 543 16.88 13.39 -13.51
N ALA A 544 15.75 13.69 -12.86
CA ALA A 544 15.40 15.06 -12.49
C ALA A 544 16.35 15.67 -11.45
N ILE A 545 16.75 14.88 -10.45
CA ILE A 545 17.64 15.34 -9.37
C ILE A 545 19.10 15.39 -9.83
N GLU A 546 19.55 14.44 -10.64
CA GLU A 546 20.91 14.41 -11.20
C GLU A 546 21.15 15.56 -12.18
N ASP A 547 20.16 15.93 -12.98
CA ASP A 547 20.30 17.00 -13.98
C ASP A 547 20.13 18.41 -13.38
N ALA A 548 19.25 18.59 -12.38
CA ALA A 548 18.97 19.90 -11.78
C ALA A 548 19.72 20.18 -10.47
N GLU A 549 20.31 19.14 -9.85
CA GLU A 549 21.04 19.19 -8.57
C GLU A 549 20.39 20.06 -7.48
N PRO A 550 19.09 19.91 -7.19
CA PRO A 550 18.43 20.78 -6.22
C PRO A 550 18.74 20.37 -4.78
N ILE A 551 18.59 21.32 -3.86
CA ILE A 551 18.66 21.07 -2.42
C ILE A 551 17.30 21.40 -1.80
N PHE A 552 16.58 20.36 -1.39
CA PHE A 552 15.37 20.47 -0.58
C PHE A 552 15.29 19.29 0.38
N VAL A 553 14.86 19.55 1.61
CA VAL A 553 14.67 18.52 2.64
C VAL A 553 13.28 18.54 3.24
N THR A 554 12.44 19.48 2.80
CA THR A 554 11.04 19.60 3.21
C THR A 554 10.08 19.65 2.02
N PRO A 555 8.82 19.20 2.17
CA PRO A 555 7.83 19.30 1.10
C PRO A 555 7.56 20.73 0.61
N ALA A 556 7.84 21.74 1.43
CA ALA A 556 7.69 23.14 1.07
C ALA A 556 8.81 23.62 0.13
N GLU A 557 10.06 23.24 0.42
CA GLU A 557 11.22 23.52 -0.44
C GLU A 557 11.12 22.78 -1.77
N MET A 558 10.71 21.51 -1.75
CA MET A 558 10.48 20.72 -2.97
C MET A 558 9.44 21.38 -3.87
N ARG A 559 8.31 21.85 -3.31
CA ARG A 559 7.30 22.60 -4.09
C ARG A 559 7.86 23.89 -4.66
N ALA A 560 8.63 24.65 -3.87
CA ALA A 560 9.25 25.89 -4.36
C ALA A 560 10.20 25.62 -5.53
N TRP A 561 10.93 24.50 -5.51
CA TRP A 561 11.75 24.06 -6.63
C TRP A 561 10.91 23.66 -7.86
N LEU A 562 9.82 22.90 -7.67
CA LEU A 562 8.88 22.53 -8.75
C LEU A 562 8.21 23.76 -9.40
N GLU A 563 7.98 24.84 -8.63
CA GLU A 563 7.44 26.12 -9.11
C GLU A 563 8.49 27.00 -9.81
N SER A 564 9.77 26.65 -9.79
CA SER A 564 10.82 27.50 -10.36
C SER A 564 10.69 27.70 -11.87
N ASP A 565 11.16 28.86 -12.34
CA ASP A 565 11.16 29.20 -13.77
C ASP A 565 12.00 28.19 -14.58
N GLU A 566 13.08 27.65 -14.00
CA GLU A 566 13.94 26.62 -14.60
C GLU A 566 13.18 25.31 -14.84
N ILE A 567 12.56 24.75 -13.79
CA ILE A 567 11.83 23.48 -13.90
C ILE A 567 10.59 23.63 -14.78
N THR A 568 9.98 24.81 -14.79
CA THR A 568 8.91 25.14 -15.75
C THR A 568 9.42 25.04 -17.18
N ALA A 569 10.52 25.71 -17.51
CA ALA A 569 11.09 25.69 -18.85
C ALA A 569 11.52 24.28 -19.30
N LYS A 570 12.14 23.49 -18.41
CA LYS A 570 12.50 22.08 -18.69
C LYS A 570 11.25 21.22 -18.93
N THR A 571 10.22 21.37 -18.10
CA THR A 571 8.95 20.62 -18.27
C THR A 571 8.25 20.98 -19.59
N ASP A 572 8.23 22.26 -19.95
CA ASP A 572 7.56 22.75 -21.16
C ASP A 572 8.28 22.34 -22.46
N ALA A 573 9.56 21.93 -22.38
CA ALA A 573 10.29 21.36 -23.52
C ALA A 573 9.74 20.00 -23.97
N GLY A 574 9.08 19.26 -23.07
CA GLY A 574 8.34 18.03 -23.37
C GLY A 574 9.18 16.75 -23.45
N ASP A 575 10.49 16.81 -23.21
CA ASP A 575 11.43 15.68 -23.25
C ASP A 575 12.22 15.48 -21.94
N TRP A 576 11.88 16.24 -20.90
CA TRP A 576 12.51 16.20 -19.58
C TRP A 576 11.58 15.60 -18.50
N PRO A 577 12.08 14.82 -17.52
CA PRO A 577 13.48 14.47 -17.22
C PRO A 577 14.12 13.53 -18.24
N THR A 578 13.33 12.66 -18.84
CA THR A 578 13.72 11.86 -20.00
C THR A 578 12.56 11.82 -21.00
N PRO A 579 12.82 11.52 -22.30
CA PRO A 579 11.76 11.45 -23.29
C PRO A 579 10.65 10.44 -22.94
N ASP A 580 11.00 9.34 -22.29
CA ASP A 580 10.06 8.28 -21.90
C ASP A 580 9.25 8.62 -20.64
N THR A 581 9.70 9.59 -19.84
CA THR A 581 9.09 9.92 -18.54
C THR A 581 8.53 11.35 -18.45
N SER A 582 8.71 12.15 -19.50
CA SER A 582 8.29 13.56 -19.51
C SER A 582 6.79 13.75 -19.30
N ALA A 583 5.97 12.82 -19.82
CA ALA A 583 4.53 12.83 -19.62
C ALA A 583 4.14 12.55 -18.15
N LEU A 584 4.77 11.56 -17.50
CA LEU A 584 4.60 11.28 -16.07
C LEU A 584 5.01 12.49 -15.23
N TRP A 585 6.16 13.08 -15.55
CA TRP A 585 6.69 14.22 -14.86
C TRP A 585 5.76 15.44 -14.94
N ALA A 586 5.32 15.81 -16.15
CA ALA A 586 4.45 16.96 -16.35
C ALA A 586 3.12 16.83 -15.57
N ARG A 587 2.56 15.62 -15.55
CA ARG A 587 1.36 15.30 -14.75
C ARG A 587 1.64 15.41 -13.26
N PHE A 588 2.69 14.75 -12.76
CA PHE A 588 3.12 14.82 -11.37
C PHE A 588 3.31 16.27 -10.92
N ARG A 589 4.03 17.08 -11.70
CA ARG A 589 4.26 18.49 -11.39
C ARG A 589 2.93 19.26 -11.30
N THR A 590 2.02 19.04 -12.24
CA THR A 590 0.70 19.68 -12.21
C THR A 590 -0.09 19.29 -10.97
N GLU A 591 -0.10 18.00 -10.61
CA GLU A 591 -0.77 17.47 -9.41
C GLU A 591 -0.14 18.01 -8.11
N ALA A 592 1.19 18.00 -8.01
CA ALA A 592 1.94 18.46 -6.83
C ALA A 592 1.73 19.96 -6.56
N LEU A 593 1.54 20.76 -7.61
CA LEU A 593 1.32 22.21 -7.54
C LEU A 593 -0.17 22.60 -7.41
N SER A 594 -1.09 21.75 -7.86
CA SER A 594 -2.53 21.97 -7.71
C SER A 594 -3.07 21.45 -6.37
N GLY A 595 -2.47 20.40 -5.82
CA GLY A 595 -2.86 19.74 -4.57
C GLY A 595 -2.28 20.39 -3.32
N GLY A 596 -3.02 21.33 -2.73
CA GLY A 596 -2.77 21.76 -1.35
C GLY A 596 -3.64 22.92 -0.88
N ILE A 597 -4.11 22.84 0.37
CA ILE A 597 -4.49 24.02 1.16
C ILE A 597 -3.21 24.85 1.31
N GLN A 598 -2.96 25.76 0.36
CA GLN A 598 -1.79 26.62 0.41
C GLN A 598 -1.89 27.52 1.65
N LYS A 599 -0.93 27.36 2.57
CA LYS A 599 -0.77 28.22 3.75
C LYS A 599 -0.65 29.66 3.28
N TRP A 600 -1.50 30.55 3.79
CA TRP A 600 -1.41 31.97 3.46
C TRP A 600 -0.13 32.55 4.08
N SER A 601 0.66 33.26 3.29
CA SER A 601 1.79 34.03 3.78
C SER A 601 1.32 35.43 4.21
N VAL A 602 2.02 36.02 5.18
CA VAL A 602 1.87 37.42 5.57
C VAL A 602 3.15 38.14 5.17
N GLU A 603 3.04 39.11 4.26
CA GLU A 603 4.17 39.87 3.73
C GLU A 603 3.95 41.37 3.98
N ARG A 604 5.02 42.09 4.34
CA ARG A 604 4.99 43.52 4.63
C ARG A 604 5.91 44.29 3.69
N TYR A 605 5.42 45.39 3.15
CA TYR A 605 6.16 46.25 2.22
C TYR A 605 6.01 47.72 2.58
N LYS A 606 6.95 48.53 2.09
CA LYS A 606 6.81 49.99 2.05
C LYS A 606 6.82 50.45 0.60
N ARG A 607 5.75 51.09 0.14
CA ARG A 607 5.58 51.43 -1.29
C ARG A 607 5.12 52.87 -1.48
N LEU A 608 5.70 53.54 -2.47
CA LEU A 608 5.51 54.97 -2.69
C LEU A 608 4.34 55.24 -3.64
N LEU A 609 3.50 56.19 -3.29
CA LEU A 609 2.42 56.70 -4.15
C LEU A 609 2.98 57.67 -5.19
N ASP A 610 2.41 57.60 -6.40
CA ASP A 610 2.62 58.55 -7.48
C ASP A 610 1.57 59.67 -7.39
N THR A 611 1.82 60.62 -6.48
CA THR A 611 0.97 61.79 -6.24
C THR A 611 1.81 62.95 -5.70
N GLU A 612 1.39 64.18 -6.00
CA GLU A 612 2.01 65.40 -5.49
C GLU A 612 1.59 65.69 -4.03
N SER A 613 0.38 65.28 -3.65
CA SER A 613 -0.19 65.54 -2.32
C SER A 613 -0.18 64.28 -1.45
N SER A 614 0.16 64.41 -0.16
CA SER A 614 0.13 63.28 0.77
C SER A 614 -1.31 63.01 1.22
N PRO A 615 -1.85 61.79 1.04
CA PRO A 615 -3.17 61.45 1.56
C PRO A 615 -3.20 61.52 3.10
N PRO A 616 -4.40 61.66 3.71
CA PRO A 616 -4.53 61.70 5.16
C PRO A 616 -4.08 60.37 5.80
N ALA A 617 -3.66 60.45 7.07
CA ALA A 617 -3.32 59.25 7.84
C ALA A 617 -4.55 58.36 8.00
N GLY A 618 -4.38 57.04 7.89
CA GLY A 618 -5.50 56.12 7.96
C GLY A 618 -5.21 54.72 7.43
N LEU A 619 -6.26 53.90 7.45
CA LEU A 619 -6.29 52.57 6.87
C LEU A 619 -6.96 52.60 5.50
N TYR A 620 -6.33 51.91 4.56
CA TYR A 620 -6.68 51.89 3.16
C TYR A 620 -6.68 50.45 2.63
N ARG A 621 -7.32 50.26 1.49
CA ARG A 621 -7.20 49.05 0.67
C ARG A 621 -6.22 49.32 -0.46
N ILE A 622 -5.62 48.25 -0.97
CA ILE A 622 -4.79 48.30 -2.17
C ILE A 622 -5.43 47.36 -3.17
N LEU A 623 -5.62 47.84 -4.40
CA LEU A 623 -6.24 47.08 -5.48
C LEU A 623 -5.33 47.12 -6.70
N THR A 624 -5.06 45.96 -7.26
CA THR A 624 -4.45 45.86 -8.59
C THR A 624 -5.58 45.63 -9.59
N ASP A 625 -5.73 46.54 -10.54
CA ASP A 625 -6.76 46.44 -11.58
C ASP A 625 -6.22 45.55 -12.72
N GLU A 626 -6.93 44.47 -13.06
CA GLU A 626 -6.52 43.53 -14.13
C GLU A 626 -6.52 44.20 -15.51
N GLY A 627 -7.28 45.29 -15.69
CA GLY A 627 -7.43 45.96 -16.99
C GLY A 627 -6.34 46.98 -17.35
N ASP A 628 -5.73 47.65 -16.37
CA ASP A 628 -4.74 48.72 -16.61
C ASP A 628 -3.33 48.41 -16.04
N ALA A 629 -3.18 47.26 -15.37
CA ALA A 629 -1.97 46.82 -14.68
C ALA A 629 -1.42 47.82 -13.64
N ARG A 630 -2.26 48.75 -13.14
CA ARG A 630 -1.88 49.70 -12.09
C ARG A 630 -2.34 49.19 -10.73
N THR A 631 -1.54 49.53 -9.72
CA THR A 631 -1.88 49.29 -8.32
C THR A 631 -2.32 50.60 -7.69
N TRP A 632 -3.50 50.60 -7.10
CA TRP A 632 -4.18 51.75 -6.54
C TRP A 632 -4.27 51.64 -5.03
N LEU A 633 -4.07 52.75 -4.33
CA LEU A 633 -4.52 52.95 -2.97
C LEU A 633 -5.98 53.42 -3.00
N THR A 634 -6.85 52.74 -2.27
CA THR A 634 -8.29 53.05 -2.23
C THR A 634 -8.79 53.12 -0.79
N THR A 635 -9.91 53.80 -0.60
CA THR A 635 -10.64 53.77 0.67
C THR A 635 -11.26 52.38 0.90
N PRO A 636 -11.69 52.05 2.14
CA PRO A 636 -12.38 50.79 2.42
C PRO A 636 -13.63 50.52 1.55
N ASP A 637 -14.32 51.57 1.09
CA ASP A 637 -15.46 51.55 0.17
C ASP A 637 -15.06 51.65 -1.32
N TYR A 638 -13.81 51.33 -1.66
CA TYR A 638 -13.28 51.20 -3.03
C TYR A 638 -13.13 52.52 -3.82
N GLN A 639 -13.15 53.69 -3.16
CA GLN A 639 -12.88 54.96 -3.86
C GLN A 639 -11.37 55.10 -4.10
N ARG A 640 -10.97 55.43 -5.34
CA ARG A 640 -9.57 55.57 -5.74
C ARG A 640 -8.96 56.85 -5.15
N ILE A 641 -7.83 56.72 -4.44
CA ILE A 641 -7.10 57.84 -3.82
C ILE A 641 -5.88 58.22 -4.64
N ALA A 642 -4.97 57.26 -4.89
CA ALA A 642 -3.72 57.50 -5.62
C ALA A 642 -3.19 56.19 -6.22
N VAL A 643 -2.38 56.30 -7.27
CA VAL A 643 -1.66 55.16 -7.88
C VAL A 643 -0.32 54.96 -7.16
N PHE A 644 0.21 53.74 -7.14
CA PHE A 644 1.58 53.46 -6.70
C PHE A 644 2.60 53.64 -7.84
N LYS A 645 3.80 54.19 -7.55
CA LYS A 645 4.87 54.41 -8.55
C LYS A 645 5.26 53.13 -9.33
N LYS A 646 5.13 51.95 -8.72
CA LYS A 646 5.38 50.66 -9.35
C LYS A 646 4.17 49.75 -9.12
N PRO A 647 3.73 48.98 -10.13
CA PRO A 647 2.63 48.05 -9.98
C PRO A 647 3.09 46.80 -9.19
N ALA A 648 2.13 46.20 -8.50
CA ALA A 648 2.27 44.92 -7.83
C ALA A 648 1.71 43.83 -8.74
N VAL A 649 2.49 42.78 -8.99
CA VAL A 649 2.06 41.59 -9.74
C VAL A 649 1.82 40.46 -8.77
N ASP A 650 0.55 40.15 -8.55
CA ASP A 650 0.11 39.06 -7.68
C ASP A 650 -0.47 37.91 -8.50
N PRO A 651 0.23 36.76 -8.61
CA PRO A 651 -0.22 35.65 -9.46
C PRO A 651 -1.34 34.81 -8.84
N LYS A 652 -1.73 35.05 -7.57
CA LYS A 652 -2.74 34.27 -6.85
C LYS A 652 -3.64 35.21 -6.02
N PRO A 653 -4.87 34.78 -5.65
CA PRO A 653 -5.74 35.59 -4.80
C PRO A 653 -5.11 35.92 -3.44
N SER A 654 -5.22 37.19 -3.04
CA SER A 654 -4.71 37.71 -1.77
C SER A 654 -5.55 38.89 -1.26
N LEU A 655 -5.37 39.23 0.01
CA LEU A 655 -5.90 40.42 0.65
C LEU A 655 -4.78 41.43 0.83
N PHE A 656 -5.01 42.67 0.39
CA PHE A 656 -4.10 43.78 0.63
C PHE A 656 -4.72 44.87 1.49
N SER A 657 -3.92 45.41 2.39
CA SER A 657 -4.22 46.63 3.14
C SER A 657 -3.02 47.57 3.13
N GLY A 658 -3.31 48.87 3.16
CA GLY A 658 -2.32 49.93 3.25
C GLY A 658 -2.55 50.76 4.50
N GLN A 659 -1.49 51.14 5.19
CA GLN A 659 -1.54 52.06 6.32
C GLN A 659 -0.65 53.27 6.02
N LEU A 660 -1.21 54.47 6.20
CA LEU A 660 -0.45 55.71 6.19
C LEU A 660 -0.29 56.21 7.64
N PRO A 661 0.92 56.18 8.22
CA PRO A 661 1.15 56.58 9.62
C PRO A 661 1.09 58.10 9.84
N GLY A 662 1.02 58.91 8.77
CA GLY A 662 1.02 60.37 8.83
C GLY A 662 0.82 60.98 7.45
N LYS A 663 1.09 62.29 7.30
CA LYS A 663 1.12 62.98 5.99
C LYS A 663 2.37 62.56 5.21
N THR A 664 2.35 61.37 4.65
CA THR A 664 3.42 60.79 3.84
C THR A 664 2.86 60.19 2.55
N ARG A 665 3.74 59.97 1.57
CA ARG A 665 3.45 59.22 0.34
C ARG A 665 3.92 57.76 0.40
N LEU A 666 4.55 57.36 1.51
CA LEU A 666 5.04 56.02 1.74
C LEU A 666 4.00 55.21 2.52
N VAL A 667 3.39 54.22 1.87
CA VAL A 667 2.37 53.35 2.46
C VAL A 667 3.04 52.12 3.05
N ASP A 668 2.71 51.80 4.29
CA ASP A 668 3.00 50.49 4.89
C ASP A 668 1.94 49.50 4.39
N ALA A 669 2.32 48.64 3.45
CA ALA A 669 1.42 47.68 2.83
C ALA A 669 1.56 46.31 3.50
N LEU A 670 0.42 45.69 3.83
CA LEU A 670 0.32 44.33 4.34
C LEU A 670 -0.43 43.48 3.32
N ARG A 671 0.20 42.41 2.86
CA ARG A 671 -0.40 41.37 2.01
C ARG A 671 -0.61 40.11 2.84
N VAL A 672 -1.79 39.53 2.71
CA VAL A 672 -2.10 38.19 3.25
C VAL A 672 -2.70 37.36 2.12
N GLY A 673 -1.99 36.32 1.65
CA GLY A 673 -2.48 35.56 0.51
C GLY A 673 -1.63 34.36 0.13
N ARG A 674 -1.97 33.73 -0.99
CA ARG A 674 -1.25 32.56 -1.52
C ARG A 674 -0.11 33.00 -2.44
N GLY A 675 1.00 32.25 -2.48
CA GLY A 675 2.13 32.56 -3.38
C GLY A 675 2.92 33.82 -2.99
N LYS A 676 3.91 34.20 -3.81
CA LYS A 676 4.79 35.37 -3.61
C LYS A 676 4.38 36.55 -4.49
N LEU A 677 4.35 37.75 -3.92
CA LEU A 677 4.13 39.00 -4.65
C LEU A 677 5.42 39.48 -5.32
N ARG A 678 5.34 39.89 -6.59
CA ARG A 678 6.40 40.69 -7.23
C ARG A 678 5.99 42.16 -7.19
N TRP A 679 6.58 42.94 -6.28
CA TRP A 679 6.34 44.38 -6.19
C TRP A 679 7.66 45.15 -6.11
N PRO A 680 8.16 45.73 -7.22
CA PRO A 680 9.42 46.47 -7.22
C PRO A 680 9.39 47.70 -6.29
N THR A 681 10.55 48.05 -5.73
CA THR A 681 10.74 49.36 -5.10
C THR A 681 10.86 50.44 -6.18
N ALA A 682 10.37 51.65 -5.88
CA ALA A 682 10.69 52.83 -6.66
C ALA A 682 11.89 53.51 -6.01
N ASP A 683 12.84 53.99 -6.81
CA ASP A 683 13.85 54.94 -6.32
C ASP A 683 13.12 56.21 -5.85
N VAL A 684 13.56 56.72 -4.70
CA VAL A 684 12.88 57.76 -3.91
C VAL A 684 12.57 58.98 -4.75
#